data_AF-A0A1I6RAC5-F1
#
_entry.id   AF-A0A1I6RAC5-F1
#
_cell.length_a   1.000
_cell.length_b   1.000
_cell.length_c   1.000
_cell.angle_alpha   90.00
_cell.angle_beta   90.00
_cell.angle_gamma   90.00
#
_symmetry.space_group_name_H-M   'P 1'
#
loop_
_entity.id
_entity.type
_entity.pdbx_description
1 polymer ?
#
loop_
_entity_poly.entity_id
_entity_poly.type
_entity_poly.pdbx_seq_one_letter_code
_entity_poly.pdbx_strand_id
1 'polypeptide(L)'
;MSQTIEKAAHSLDTSLAEISPIMAAAGDAQDAARLLELRDKLGNGKLTVAFCGHFSAGKSTLVNRLCGTQLLPSSPIPTSANVVSIVNGEAKATIIKLVNGQEQTLEVPVNEVNEYCKDGETVLSISLSYPIPRLGTHTVLLDTPGIDSTDDAHRMATESALHLADVVFYVMDYNHVQSEINFTFAKQLKEWGKPLYLIVNQIDKHRENELTFEAYKQSVDEAFGNWHLEPSGIVYLSLREPNHPHSEWTALEGLFDSLADIRGPLALCSVDASARYVVRMHGKAMDEQAEPERERLLEEAGGEGEAERVREEIAGLEEELRVHAAEGESLRVKTRLDVQSILDNANITPAATRDLAQTFLESRKTGFKAGLLFAGAKTAAEQERRLQAFFNDLADLVQAGIEWHVIDLMRRTADRLGWRDEALEKQLKETFGGLLTPDLLISLVNPGAVMGNEYTMTYSRELAAAVKGLFRKSAMPLIDALGDRAAAAGEAAAAPLRARLSALARQAGALAQLAALQARAAAHLARLAALLPPAPPRPALPKPAALGSGAHSASGAVPAAPSAGTGAAAPAAAGTLAAAPAAAGATPEAPAHPGASQDALAPQRQAAERLSQAAALLAPHASLAQAVHGMREKAERLRSSRFTIALFGAFSAGKSSLANALLGEAVLPVSPNPTTAAVNRIVPPTAEHPHGTATVLMKSREAMLDDLRYSLNLLGEDAQSLSDDALLQTIHKLTPDAVHAGGRPHYSFLKAAAKGWAAHEAHLGQRLAVSGEEFQLYVAEESRSCFVSEIELHHSNPLTAQGIVLVDTPGADSVNARHTGVAFNYIKNADAILFVTYYNHAFSQADRQFLLQLGRVKDQFELDKMFFIVNAADLAADEEERDGVLAHVERNLQQHGIRFPRMFPVSSLQALDGKRMNNKALIEQSGISAFEASFLSFTSGDLGALAVTAAEQELARARSTIANWLEAASGDALSREQAKADIIAHTSRARSLVDELNEPQANAKLQQELKELLFYVLQRVQLRFGDHYNFAFNPSSLQDDGRDLRKAMWTSWLELQRLLQIELAQELEATSLRLDNMLGKLAVKKFSEVAAEAGAQLQGFEASDFKPVMPESPEAQSPWQAKEVDTKLLWSKFKSPRHFFEGDGKAALRSELETQLTAPMQRWLQAAEEAWSIRYTELWKQAMMLCADTLRKDLDAFSEGKLASLSDNADVEELRRVHTALAAI
;
A
#
# COMPACT_ATOMS: atom_id res chain seq x y z
N MET A 1 -18.00 39.10 24.14
CA MET A 1 -17.80 38.03 23.13
C MET A 1 -18.87 38.03 22.05
N SER A 2 -20.17 38.10 22.36
CA SER A 2 -21.25 38.04 21.35
C SER A 2 -21.17 39.10 20.23
N GLN A 3 -20.92 40.38 20.52
CA GLN A 3 -20.74 41.42 19.47
C GLN A 3 -19.52 41.22 18.55
N THR A 4 -18.47 40.54 19.02
CA THR A 4 -17.25 40.26 18.22
C THR A 4 -17.51 39.09 17.26
N ILE A 5 -18.27 38.08 17.71
CA ILE A 5 -18.66 36.92 16.91
C ILE A 5 -19.66 37.32 15.81
N GLU A 6 -20.64 38.16 16.13
CA GLU A 6 -21.60 38.68 15.14
C GLU A 6 -20.92 39.50 14.04
N LYS A 7 -19.95 40.36 14.40
CA LYS A 7 -19.16 41.11 13.41
C LYS A 7 -18.32 40.19 12.52
N ALA A 8 -17.71 39.16 13.08
CA ALA A 8 -16.92 38.19 12.33
C ALA A 8 -17.80 37.32 11.41
N ALA A 9 -18.98 36.89 11.87
CA ALA A 9 -19.96 36.15 11.07
C ALA A 9 -20.50 37.00 9.92
N HIS A 10 -20.82 38.28 10.16
CA HIS A 10 -21.26 39.18 9.10
C HIS A 10 -20.16 39.46 8.05
N SER A 11 -18.91 39.61 8.49
CA SER A 11 -17.77 39.72 7.58
C SER A 11 -17.61 38.47 6.71
N LEU A 12 -17.72 37.27 7.29
CA LEU A 12 -17.60 36.01 6.57
C LEU A 12 -18.77 35.78 5.60
N ASP A 13 -20.01 36.08 6.01
CA ASP A 13 -21.20 36.05 5.14
C ASP A 13 -21.01 36.93 3.90
N THR A 14 -20.50 38.15 4.08
CA THR A 14 -20.20 39.08 2.98
C THR A 14 -19.14 38.48 2.04
N SER A 15 -18.03 37.96 2.58
CA SER A 15 -16.98 37.31 1.79
C SER A 15 -17.50 36.11 0.99
N LEU A 16 -18.32 35.24 1.59
CA LEU A 16 -18.89 34.08 0.89
C LEU A 16 -19.81 34.50 -0.27
N ALA A 17 -20.63 35.54 -0.05
CA ALA A 17 -21.49 36.11 -1.08
C ALA A 17 -20.71 36.75 -2.24
N GLU A 18 -19.52 37.30 -1.98
CA GLU A 18 -18.63 37.87 -3.00
C GLU A 18 -17.80 36.82 -3.74
N ILE A 19 -17.30 35.79 -3.05
CA ILE A 19 -16.42 34.76 -3.64
C ILE A 19 -17.20 33.80 -4.56
N SER A 20 -18.39 33.35 -4.13
CA SER A 20 -19.20 32.39 -4.89
C SER A 20 -19.42 32.77 -6.37
N PRO A 21 -19.88 34.00 -6.73
CA PRO A 21 -20.06 34.38 -8.12
C PRO A 21 -18.73 34.50 -8.90
N ILE A 22 -17.62 34.81 -8.22
CA ILE A 22 -16.29 34.86 -8.85
C ILE A 22 -15.84 33.45 -9.28
N MET A 23 -16.07 32.45 -8.41
CA MET A 23 -15.77 31.04 -8.71
C MET A 23 -16.69 30.47 -9.82
N ALA A 24 -17.99 30.76 -9.75
CA ALA A 24 -18.95 30.34 -10.78
C ALA A 24 -18.60 30.92 -12.17
N ALA A 25 -18.20 32.21 -12.22
CA ALA A 25 -17.76 32.85 -13.46
C ALA A 25 -16.45 32.26 -14.02
N ALA A 26 -15.64 31.62 -13.18
CA ALA A 26 -14.44 30.89 -13.57
C ALA A 26 -14.71 29.43 -14.00
N GLY A 27 -15.99 29.02 -14.08
CA GLY A 27 -16.38 27.69 -14.54
C GLY A 27 -16.56 26.64 -13.44
N ASP A 28 -16.46 27.03 -12.16
CA ASP A 28 -16.62 26.13 -11.01
C ASP A 28 -17.96 26.37 -10.31
N ALA A 29 -19.03 25.90 -10.94
CA ALA A 29 -20.39 26.06 -10.42
C ALA A 29 -20.65 25.22 -9.15
N GLN A 30 -19.96 24.09 -9.01
CA GLN A 30 -20.19 23.14 -7.91
C GLN A 30 -19.63 23.67 -6.59
N ASP A 31 -18.35 24.08 -6.55
CA ASP A 31 -17.77 24.63 -5.32
C ASP A 31 -18.33 26.03 -5.02
N ALA A 32 -18.74 26.79 -6.04
CA ALA A 32 -19.49 28.03 -5.84
C ALA A 32 -20.83 27.80 -5.13
N ALA A 33 -21.55 26.73 -5.45
CA ALA A 33 -22.78 26.35 -4.77
C ALA A 33 -22.51 25.95 -3.31
N ARG A 34 -21.43 25.21 -3.04
CA ARG A 34 -21.02 24.86 -1.66
C ARG A 34 -20.76 26.10 -0.79
N LEU A 35 -20.21 27.18 -1.34
CA LEU A 35 -20.04 28.44 -0.60
C LEU A 35 -21.38 29.08 -0.23
N LEU A 36 -22.41 28.93 -1.06
CA LEU A 36 -23.77 29.40 -0.74
C LEU A 36 -24.41 28.54 0.35
N GLU A 37 -24.22 27.22 0.33
CA GLU A 37 -24.70 26.35 1.41
C GLU A 37 -24.02 26.68 2.74
N LEU A 38 -22.72 26.98 2.73
CA LEU A 38 -21.98 27.46 3.91
C LEU A 38 -22.51 28.79 4.43
N ARG A 39 -22.92 29.68 3.52
CA ARG A 39 -23.54 30.96 3.86
C ARG A 39 -24.91 30.78 4.50
N ASP A 40 -25.76 29.93 3.92
CA ASP A 40 -27.07 29.59 4.47
C ASP A 40 -26.93 28.94 5.86
N LYS A 41 -25.94 28.07 6.03
CA LYS A 41 -25.60 27.49 7.33
C LYS A 41 -25.21 28.56 8.36
N LEU A 42 -24.35 29.51 7.98
CA LEU A 42 -23.92 30.59 8.86
C LEU A 42 -25.10 31.46 9.31
N GLY A 43 -26.06 31.72 8.41
CA GLY A 43 -27.30 32.45 8.71
C GLY A 43 -28.28 31.69 9.61
N ASN A 44 -28.35 30.36 9.45
CA ASN A 44 -29.22 29.50 10.26
C ASN A 44 -28.72 29.31 11.69
N GLY A 45 -27.41 29.46 11.94
CA GLY A 45 -26.80 29.39 13.28
C GLY A 45 -26.98 28.03 13.99
N LYS A 46 -27.25 26.97 13.22
CA LYS A 46 -27.43 25.61 13.72
C LYS A 46 -26.08 24.90 13.86
N LEU A 47 -25.98 24.02 14.86
CA LEU A 47 -24.90 23.05 15.02
C LEU A 47 -25.16 21.86 14.11
N THR A 48 -24.26 21.60 13.16
CA THR A 48 -24.33 20.41 12.31
C THR A 48 -23.34 19.36 12.79
N VAL A 49 -23.83 18.21 13.23
CA VAL A 49 -23.01 17.08 13.70
C VAL A 49 -23.08 15.95 12.67
N ALA A 50 -21.93 15.56 12.12
CA ALA A 50 -21.85 14.47 11.15
C ALA A 50 -21.36 13.18 11.81
N PHE A 51 -22.01 12.07 11.48
CA PHE A 51 -21.63 10.72 11.88
C PHE A 51 -21.01 9.98 10.70
N CYS A 52 -19.73 9.62 10.83
CA CYS A 52 -18.96 8.92 9.80
C CYS A 52 -18.34 7.64 10.40
N GLY A 53 -17.90 6.70 9.57
CA GLY A 53 -17.38 5.42 10.06
C GLY A 53 -17.56 4.26 9.09
N HIS A 54 -16.92 3.14 9.37
CA HIS A 54 -17.01 1.91 8.56
C HIS A 54 -18.43 1.35 8.53
N PHE A 55 -18.68 0.50 7.53
CA PHE A 55 -19.89 -0.28 7.46
C PHE A 55 -20.04 -1.16 8.71
N SER A 56 -21.28 -1.35 9.20
CA SER A 56 -21.60 -2.06 10.45
C SER A 56 -21.00 -1.50 11.76
N ALA A 57 -20.34 -0.33 11.77
CA ALA A 57 -19.82 0.28 13.02
C ALA A 57 -20.93 0.77 14.00
N GLY A 58 -22.19 0.78 13.56
CA GLY A 58 -23.35 1.17 14.37
C GLY A 58 -23.70 2.66 14.30
N LYS A 59 -23.34 3.36 13.22
CA LYS A 59 -23.65 4.78 12.96
C LYS A 59 -25.15 5.08 13.03
N SER A 60 -25.94 4.46 12.15
CA SER A 60 -27.38 4.70 12.07
C SER A 60 -28.11 4.26 13.35
N THR A 61 -27.61 3.21 14.03
CA THR A 61 -28.09 2.81 15.37
C THR A 61 -27.82 3.88 16.42
N LEU A 62 -26.64 4.49 16.42
CA LEU A 62 -26.28 5.60 17.31
C LEU A 62 -27.19 6.81 17.06
N VAL A 63 -27.39 7.17 15.79
CA VAL A 63 -28.27 8.27 15.36
C VAL A 63 -29.71 8.02 15.80
N ASN A 64 -30.26 6.82 15.56
CA ASN A 64 -31.61 6.44 16.00
C ASN A 64 -31.75 6.56 17.53
N ARG A 65 -30.75 6.10 18.29
CA ARG A 65 -30.78 6.18 19.75
C ARG A 65 -30.73 7.63 20.25
N LEU A 66 -29.97 8.50 19.60
CA LEU A 66 -29.97 9.94 19.89
C LEU A 66 -31.31 10.60 19.54
N CYS A 67 -31.98 10.14 18.48
CA CYS A 67 -33.31 10.60 18.10
C CYS A 67 -34.42 10.08 19.02
N GLY A 68 -34.17 9.00 19.76
CA GLY A 68 -35.17 8.32 20.60
C GLY A 68 -36.21 7.52 19.81
N THR A 69 -36.00 7.33 18.51
CA THR A 69 -36.89 6.61 17.59
C THR A 69 -36.09 6.02 16.42
N GLN A 70 -36.60 4.94 15.81
CA GLN A 70 -35.95 4.28 14.68
C GLN A 70 -36.37 4.95 13.37
N LEU A 71 -35.52 5.88 12.88
CA LEU A 71 -35.76 6.66 11.67
C LEU A 71 -34.96 6.14 10.47
N LEU A 72 -33.78 5.57 10.73
CA LEU A 72 -32.86 5.06 9.73
C LEU A 72 -32.80 3.52 9.78
N PRO A 73 -32.59 2.84 8.64
CA PRO A 73 -32.37 1.40 8.64
C PRO A 73 -31.06 1.06 9.38
N SER A 74 -31.10 0.04 10.24
CA SER A 74 -29.94 -0.48 10.96
C SER A 74 -29.74 -1.95 10.56
N SER A 75 -29.04 -2.19 9.44
CA SER A 75 -28.73 -3.55 8.97
C SER A 75 -27.22 -3.72 8.78
N PRO A 76 -26.64 -4.89 9.09
CA PRO A 76 -25.24 -5.24 8.80
C PRO A 76 -25.02 -5.62 7.32
N ILE A 77 -25.93 -5.24 6.43
CA ILE A 77 -25.80 -5.37 4.96
C ILE A 77 -25.76 -3.94 4.38
N PRO A 78 -24.90 -3.62 3.38
CA PRO A 78 -24.75 -2.27 2.84
C PRO A 78 -26.10 -1.59 2.57
N THR A 79 -26.45 -0.60 3.39
CA THR A 79 -27.80 0.00 3.45
C THR A 79 -27.84 1.53 3.38
N SER A 80 -26.72 2.21 3.15
CA SER A 80 -26.72 3.68 3.06
C SER A 80 -25.75 4.17 1.99
N ALA A 81 -26.25 4.34 0.79
CA ALA A 81 -25.55 5.02 -0.29
C ALA A 81 -25.77 6.55 -0.26
N ASN A 82 -26.68 7.04 0.60
CA ASN A 82 -27.18 8.41 0.58
C ASN A 82 -26.91 9.15 1.90
N VAL A 83 -26.64 10.45 1.82
CA VAL A 83 -26.49 11.34 2.98
C VAL A 83 -27.88 11.66 3.52
N VAL A 84 -28.09 11.42 4.82
CA VAL A 84 -29.38 11.69 5.49
C VAL A 84 -29.22 12.81 6.50
N SER A 85 -29.98 13.90 6.33
CA SER A 85 -30.06 15.00 7.30
C SER A 85 -31.28 14.84 8.20
N ILE A 86 -31.12 15.03 9.51
CA ILE A 86 -32.20 14.91 10.50
C ILE A 86 -32.30 16.19 11.33
N VAL A 87 -33.51 16.73 11.42
CA VAL A 87 -33.84 17.93 12.21
C VAL A 87 -35.09 17.70 13.07
N ASN A 88 -35.19 18.46 14.16
CA ASN A 88 -36.39 18.48 14.98
C ASN A 88 -37.51 19.32 14.31
N GLY A 89 -38.70 18.73 14.14
CA GLY A 89 -39.85 19.40 13.52
C GLY A 89 -41.06 18.47 13.31
N GLU A 90 -42.00 18.87 12.46
CA GLU A 90 -43.13 18.01 12.08
C GLU A 90 -42.65 16.81 11.27
N ALA A 91 -43.29 15.65 11.45
CA ALA A 91 -42.90 14.39 10.81
C ALA A 91 -43.08 14.45 9.29
N LYS A 92 -41.98 14.62 8.55
CA LYS A 92 -41.96 14.61 7.08
C LYS A 92 -40.58 14.22 6.54
N ALA A 93 -40.55 13.61 5.36
CA ALA A 93 -39.31 13.30 4.65
C ALA A 93 -39.33 13.93 3.25
N THR A 94 -38.22 14.55 2.87
CA THR A 94 -38.00 15.13 1.54
C THR A 94 -36.83 14.41 0.88
N ILE A 95 -37.04 13.90 -0.32
CA ILE A 95 -36.07 13.12 -1.09
C ILE A 95 -35.75 13.87 -2.37
N ILE A 96 -34.46 14.03 -2.68
CA ILE A 96 -33.98 14.60 -3.94
C ILE A 96 -33.43 13.45 -4.79
N LYS A 97 -33.98 13.26 -6.00
CA LYS A 97 -33.58 12.21 -6.94
C LYS A 97 -33.07 12.78 -8.26
N LEU A 98 -32.16 12.06 -8.92
CA LEU A 98 -31.74 12.36 -10.27
C LEU A 98 -32.47 11.44 -11.26
N VAL A 99 -33.38 11.99 -12.07
CA VAL A 99 -34.12 11.25 -13.12
C VAL A 99 -33.80 11.90 -14.47
N ASN A 100 -33.20 11.13 -15.39
CA ASN A 100 -32.76 11.63 -16.71
C ASN A 100 -31.84 12.87 -16.65
N GLY A 101 -31.02 12.98 -15.60
CA GLY A 101 -30.13 14.13 -15.39
C GLY A 101 -30.81 15.39 -14.86
N GLN A 102 -32.09 15.32 -14.45
CA GLN A 102 -32.80 16.41 -13.78
C GLN A 102 -33.12 16.04 -12.32
N GLU A 103 -33.01 17.01 -11.42
CA GLU A 103 -33.36 16.85 -10.01
C GLU A 103 -34.88 16.92 -9.81
N GLN A 104 -35.42 15.90 -9.13
CA GLN A 104 -36.81 15.83 -8.73
C GLN A 104 -36.90 15.74 -7.21
N THR A 105 -37.66 16.65 -6.60
CA THR A 105 -37.97 16.63 -5.15
C THR A 105 -39.29 15.89 -4.91
N LEU A 106 -39.27 14.94 -3.98
CA LEU A 106 -40.42 14.14 -3.56
C LEU A 106 -40.62 14.29 -2.05
N GLU A 107 -41.84 14.54 -1.61
CA GLU A 107 -42.20 14.43 -0.19
C GLU A 107 -42.85 13.07 0.06
N VAL A 108 -42.32 12.33 1.02
CA VAL A 108 -42.84 11.01 1.41
C VAL A 108 -43.09 10.95 2.91
N PRO A 109 -44.03 10.09 3.36
CA PRO A 109 -44.14 9.74 4.77
C PRO A 109 -42.84 9.15 5.32
N VAL A 110 -42.51 9.47 6.59
CA VAL A 110 -41.24 9.03 7.23
C VAL A 110 -41.07 7.50 7.24
N ASN A 111 -42.17 6.74 7.28
CA ASN A 111 -42.16 5.28 7.25
C ASN A 111 -41.76 4.67 5.89
N GLU A 112 -41.79 5.43 4.80
CA GLU A 112 -41.41 4.98 3.45
C GLU A 112 -39.93 5.27 3.12
N VAL A 113 -39.23 6.00 3.99
CA VAL A 113 -37.84 6.43 3.80
C VAL A 113 -36.87 5.25 3.70
N ASN A 114 -37.16 4.15 4.41
CA ASN A 114 -36.30 2.96 4.45
C ASN A 114 -36.08 2.32 3.07
N GLU A 115 -37.04 2.42 2.15
CA GLU A 115 -36.88 1.90 0.78
C GLU A 115 -35.90 2.76 -0.03
N TYR A 116 -35.95 4.07 0.16
CA TYR A 116 -35.09 5.03 -0.55
C TYR A 116 -33.68 5.12 0.03
N CYS A 117 -33.47 4.79 1.31
CA CYS A 117 -32.13 4.65 1.88
C CYS A 117 -31.32 3.52 1.22
N LYS A 118 -32.01 2.50 0.66
CA LYS A 118 -31.40 1.34 -0.01
C LYS A 118 -31.09 1.57 -1.49
N ASP A 119 -31.64 2.63 -2.10
CA ASP A 119 -31.44 2.99 -3.51
C ASP A 119 -30.28 3.98 -3.64
N GLY A 120 -29.10 3.48 -4.00
CA GLY A 120 -27.86 4.27 -4.11
C GLY A 120 -27.52 4.81 -5.49
N GLU A 121 -28.30 4.44 -6.52
CA GLU A 121 -28.02 4.84 -7.89
C GLU A 121 -28.78 6.11 -8.29
N THR A 122 -29.98 6.34 -7.73
CA THR A 122 -30.88 7.43 -8.18
C THR A 122 -31.16 8.51 -7.15
N VAL A 123 -30.92 8.27 -5.86
CA VAL A 123 -31.22 9.21 -4.76
C VAL A 123 -29.97 10.00 -4.40
N LEU A 124 -30.07 11.33 -4.37
CA LEU A 124 -28.92 12.22 -4.06
C LEU A 124 -28.85 12.59 -2.57
N SER A 125 -29.99 12.92 -1.96
CA SER A 125 -30.04 13.25 -0.54
C SER A 125 -31.43 13.04 0.06
N ILE A 126 -31.46 12.81 1.37
CA ILE A 126 -32.69 12.62 2.14
C ILE A 126 -32.68 13.61 3.31
N SER A 127 -33.76 14.38 3.48
CA SER A 127 -33.97 15.28 4.61
C SER A 127 -35.18 14.85 5.43
N LEU A 128 -34.94 14.57 6.71
CA LEU A 128 -35.93 14.08 7.67
C LEU A 128 -36.18 15.14 8.73
N SER A 129 -37.46 15.49 8.90
CA SER A 129 -37.95 16.29 10.01
C SER A 129 -38.81 15.38 10.89
N TYR A 130 -38.52 15.32 12.19
CA TYR A 130 -39.26 14.50 13.15
C TYR A 130 -39.26 15.15 14.54
N PRO A 131 -40.29 14.96 15.38
CA PRO A 131 -40.32 15.55 16.72
C PRO A 131 -39.27 14.90 17.64
N ILE A 132 -38.09 15.53 17.74
CA ILE A 132 -36.92 15.09 18.51
C ILE A 132 -36.50 16.23 19.46
N PRO A 133 -37.11 16.33 20.66
CA PRO A 133 -36.86 17.43 21.59
C PRO A 133 -35.39 17.66 21.93
N ARG A 134 -34.59 16.59 21.95
CA ARG A 134 -33.14 16.62 22.27
C ARG A 134 -32.32 17.45 21.28
N LEU A 135 -32.68 17.48 20.01
CA LEU A 135 -31.98 18.30 19.01
C LEU A 135 -32.32 19.80 19.12
N GLY A 136 -33.35 20.15 19.91
CA GLY A 136 -33.84 21.53 20.04
C GLY A 136 -34.22 22.13 18.68
N THR A 137 -34.16 23.44 18.53
CA THR A 137 -34.33 24.13 17.24
C THR A 137 -33.01 24.44 16.53
N HIS A 138 -31.89 23.98 17.11
CA HIS A 138 -30.55 24.49 16.79
C HIS A 138 -29.54 23.41 16.41
N THR A 139 -29.94 22.13 16.29
CA THR A 139 -29.02 21.03 15.92
C THR A 139 -29.53 20.26 14.69
N VAL A 140 -28.61 19.89 13.81
CA VAL A 140 -28.82 19.03 12.62
C VAL A 140 -27.89 17.82 12.74
N LEU A 141 -28.42 16.62 12.60
CA LEU A 141 -27.61 15.41 12.49
C LEU A 141 -27.45 15.02 11.02
N LEU A 142 -26.24 14.66 10.62
CA LEU A 142 -25.96 14.08 9.31
C LEU A 142 -25.49 12.63 9.51
N ASP A 143 -26.21 11.66 8.94
CA ASP A 143 -25.71 10.29 8.80
C ASP A 143 -25.11 10.15 7.40
N THR A 144 -23.82 9.82 7.32
CA THR A 144 -23.10 9.69 6.05
C THR A 144 -22.87 8.20 5.69
N PRO A 145 -22.74 7.87 4.40
CA PRO A 145 -22.35 6.53 3.94
C PRO A 145 -21.07 5.98 4.60
N GLY A 146 -20.90 4.66 4.53
CA GLY A 146 -19.69 3.98 5.01
C GLY A 146 -18.45 4.32 4.17
N ILE A 147 -17.31 4.52 4.81
CA ILE A 147 -16.06 4.97 4.16
C ILE A 147 -15.26 3.84 3.48
N ASP A 148 -15.65 2.59 3.69
CA ASP A 148 -15.03 1.34 3.26
C ASP A 148 -15.63 0.77 1.96
N SER A 149 -16.47 1.56 1.28
CA SER A 149 -17.01 1.19 -0.02
C SER A 149 -15.95 1.27 -1.12
N THR A 150 -15.92 0.27 -1.99
CA THR A 150 -15.11 0.24 -3.22
C THR A 150 -15.65 1.14 -4.34
N ASP A 151 -16.82 1.74 -4.14
CA ASP A 151 -17.48 2.63 -5.11
C ASP A 151 -17.05 4.10 -4.89
N ASP A 152 -16.43 4.71 -5.90
CA ASP A 152 -15.99 6.10 -5.90
C ASP A 152 -17.17 7.08 -5.67
N ALA A 153 -18.39 6.71 -6.09
CA ALA A 153 -19.59 7.51 -5.85
C ALA A 153 -19.91 7.67 -4.35
N HIS A 154 -19.68 6.63 -3.54
CA HIS A 154 -19.94 6.65 -2.09
C HIS A 154 -18.96 7.54 -1.33
N ARG A 155 -17.70 7.61 -1.78
CA ARG A 155 -16.69 8.51 -1.21
C ARG A 155 -17.02 9.97 -1.51
N MET A 156 -17.42 10.28 -2.75
CA MET A 156 -17.81 11.63 -3.16
C MET A 156 -19.04 12.15 -2.39
N ALA A 157 -20.04 11.29 -2.16
CA ALA A 157 -21.23 11.65 -1.37
C ALA A 157 -20.86 11.97 0.10
N THR A 158 -19.97 11.17 0.70
CA THR A 158 -19.50 11.38 2.08
C THR A 158 -18.71 12.69 2.20
N GLU A 159 -17.78 12.96 1.28
CA GLU A 159 -17.03 14.21 1.23
C GLU A 159 -17.96 15.42 1.02
N SER A 160 -18.96 15.30 0.16
CA SER A 160 -19.92 16.37 -0.09
C SER A 160 -20.95 16.60 1.04
N ALA A 161 -20.96 15.82 2.12
CA ALA A 161 -21.77 16.11 3.30
C ALA A 161 -20.97 16.80 4.40
N LEU A 162 -19.68 16.46 4.48
CA LEU A 162 -18.80 16.85 5.56
C LEU A 162 -18.40 18.33 5.50
N HIS A 163 -18.55 19.01 4.35
CA HIS A 163 -18.28 20.45 4.27
C HIS A 163 -19.25 21.27 5.12
N LEU A 164 -20.46 20.75 5.34
CA LEU A 164 -21.47 21.33 6.22
C LEU A 164 -21.34 20.89 7.67
N ALA A 165 -20.42 19.99 8.05
CA ALA A 165 -20.26 19.55 9.43
C ALA A 165 -19.51 20.60 10.29
N ASP A 166 -19.96 20.83 11.52
CA ASP A 166 -19.24 21.57 12.56
C ASP A 166 -18.37 20.67 13.42
N VAL A 167 -18.86 19.46 13.65
CA VAL A 167 -18.17 18.41 14.40
C VAL A 167 -18.37 17.10 13.66
N VAL A 168 -17.31 16.31 13.59
CA VAL A 168 -17.38 14.95 13.05
C VAL A 168 -17.22 13.96 14.20
N PHE A 169 -18.23 13.11 14.34
CA PHE A 169 -18.24 11.94 15.20
C PHE A 169 -17.91 10.71 14.36
N TYR A 170 -16.70 10.21 14.55
CA TYR A 170 -16.19 9.09 13.80
C TYR A 170 -16.40 7.79 14.59
N VAL A 171 -17.41 7.04 14.17
CA VAL A 171 -17.88 5.81 14.82
C VAL A 171 -17.09 4.61 14.29
N MET A 172 -16.52 3.87 15.22
CA MET A 172 -15.60 2.76 14.96
C MET A 172 -16.09 1.53 15.72
N ASP A 173 -15.92 0.35 15.12
CA ASP A 173 -16.13 -0.92 15.83
C ASP A 173 -14.96 -1.18 16.79
N TYR A 174 -15.26 -1.58 18.04
CA TYR A 174 -14.29 -1.95 19.07
C TYR A 174 -13.14 -2.84 18.54
N ASN A 175 -13.42 -3.83 17.68
CA ASN A 175 -12.41 -4.76 17.16
C ASN A 175 -11.57 -4.19 16.00
N HIS A 176 -12.04 -3.11 15.37
CA HIS A 176 -11.44 -2.59 14.14
C HIS A 176 -10.93 -1.14 14.28
N VAL A 177 -10.87 -0.60 15.51
CA VAL A 177 -10.40 0.76 15.77
C VAL A 177 -9.04 1.04 15.13
N GLN A 178 -8.13 0.07 15.19
CA GLN A 178 -6.77 0.20 14.67
C GLN A 178 -6.63 -0.17 13.18
N SER A 179 -7.72 -0.21 12.42
CA SER A 179 -7.67 -0.48 10.98
C SER A 179 -7.02 0.67 10.21
N GLU A 180 -6.35 0.36 9.11
CA GLU A 180 -5.64 1.36 8.29
C GLU A 180 -6.59 2.39 7.65
N ILE A 181 -7.75 1.91 7.20
CA ILE A 181 -8.79 2.73 6.59
C ILE A 181 -9.26 3.80 7.60
N ASN A 182 -9.36 3.42 8.89
CA ASN A 182 -9.76 4.32 9.97
C ASN A 182 -8.79 5.50 10.15
N PHE A 183 -7.49 5.20 10.18
CA PHE A 183 -6.48 6.24 10.36
C PHE A 183 -6.36 7.16 9.13
N THR A 184 -6.45 6.60 7.93
CA THR A 184 -6.34 7.38 6.68
C THR A 184 -7.48 8.40 6.57
N PHE A 185 -8.70 7.98 6.87
CA PHE A 185 -9.85 8.89 6.86
C PHE A 185 -9.77 9.94 7.97
N ALA A 186 -9.35 9.55 9.18
CA ALA A 186 -9.14 10.51 10.28
C ALA A 186 -8.09 11.58 9.93
N LYS A 187 -7.04 11.23 9.18
CA LYS A 187 -6.04 12.19 8.67
C LYS A 187 -6.65 13.20 7.70
N GLN A 188 -7.50 12.76 6.77
CA GLN A 188 -8.19 13.65 5.83
C GLN A 188 -9.08 14.67 6.57
N LEU A 189 -9.82 14.22 7.60
CA LEU A 189 -10.63 15.11 8.44
C LEU A 189 -9.78 16.14 9.19
N LYS A 190 -8.59 15.74 9.67
CA LYS A 190 -7.62 16.64 10.31
C LYS A 190 -7.11 17.71 9.34
N GLU A 191 -6.80 17.35 8.10
CA GLU A 191 -6.35 18.27 7.04
C GLU A 191 -7.44 19.28 6.63
N TRP A 192 -8.70 18.90 6.79
CA TRP A 192 -9.84 19.81 6.64
C TRP A 192 -9.97 20.81 7.80
N GLY A 193 -9.31 20.54 8.92
CA GLY A 193 -9.35 21.37 10.12
C GLY A 193 -10.64 21.26 10.92
N LYS A 194 -11.41 20.18 10.72
CA LYS A 194 -12.66 19.92 11.43
C LYS A 194 -12.40 19.30 12.81
N PRO A 195 -13.14 19.71 13.85
CA PRO A 195 -13.17 19.00 15.13
C PRO A 195 -13.58 17.54 14.95
N LEU A 196 -12.69 16.63 15.34
CA LEU A 196 -12.89 15.17 15.27
C LEU A 196 -13.01 14.60 16.68
N TYR A 197 -14.08 13.86 16.97
CA TYR A 197 -14.15 12.96 18.12
C TYR A 197 -14.33 11.52 17.64
N LEU A 198 -13.66 10.60 18.33
CA LEU A 198 -13.76 9.17 18.04
C LEU A 198 -14.83 8.57 18.94
N ILE A 199 -15.70 7.75 18.35
CA ILE A 199 -16.69 6.96 19.06
C ILE A 199 -16.33 5.49 18.86
N VAL A 200 -15.77 4.87 19.89
CA VAL A 200 -15.52 3.42 19.90
C VAL A 200 -16.80 2.75 20.38
N ASN A 201 -17.56 2.20 19.44
CA ASN A 201 -18.83 1.54 19.70
C ASN A 201 -18.66 0.02 19.84
N GLN A 202 -19.72 -0.67 20.29
CA GLN A 202 -19.75 -2.12 20.50
C GLN A 202 -18.77 -2.59 21.58
N ILE A 203 -18.55 -1.79 22.62
CA ILE A 203 -17.66 -2.18 23.74
C ILE A 203 -18.23 -3.34 24.58
N ASP A 204 -19.49 -3.74 24.38
CA ASP A 204 -20.04 -5.00 24.90
C ASP A 204 -19.29 -6.24 24.39
N LYS A 205 -18.50 -6.09 23.32
CA LYS A 205 -17.53 -7.10 22.88
C LYS A 205 -16.31 -7.21 23.79
N HIS A 206 -16.04 -6.21 24.64
CA HIS A 206 -14.89 -6.20 25.51
C HIS A 206 -14.95 -7.31 26.56
N ARG A 207 -13.80 -7.92 26.84
CA ARG A 207 -13.66 -9.02 27.77
C ARG A 207 -12.50 -8.70 28.72
N GLU A 208 -12.85 -8.29 29.93
CA GLU A 208 -11.88 -7.87 30.97
C GLU A 208 -10.86 -8.98 31.30
N ASN A 209 -11.23 -10.24 31.13
CA ASN A 209 -10.38 -11.40 31.34
C ASN A 209 -9.38 -11.67 30.21
N GLU A 210 -9.58 -11.10 29.02
CA GLU A 210 -8.65 -11.21 27.88
C GLU A 210 -7.67 -10.03 27.88
N LEU A 211 -8.20 -8.81 28.04
CA LEU A 211 -7.45 -7.57 28.10
C LEU A 211 -8.21 -6.62 29.03
N THR A 212 -7.55 -5.97 29.97
CA THR A 212 -8.23 -4.96 30.81
C THR A 212 -8.67 -3.77 29.97
N PHE A 213 -9.83 -3.17 30.26
CA PHE A 213 -10.33 -2.05 29.47
C PHE A 213 -9.36 -0.85 29.42
N GLU A 214 -8.63 -0.60 30.51
CA GLU A 214 -7.64 0.48 30.58
C GLU A 214 -6.47 0.26 29.62
N ALA A 215 -5.93 -0.97 29.55
CA ALA A 215 -4.88 -1.31 28.61
C ALA A 215 -5.36 -1.19 27.15
N TYR A 216 -6.63 -1.52 26.88
CA TYR A 216 -7.23 -1.29 25.57
C TYR A 216 -7.27 0.20 25.22
N LYS A 217 -7.74 1.07 26.12
CA LYS A 217 -7.74 2.53 25.90
C LYS A 217 -6.34 3.06 25.57
N GLN A 218 -5.34 2.65 26.35
CA GLN A 218 -3.96 3.05 26.11
C GLN A 218 -3.46 2.59 24.73
N SER A 219 -3.79 1.37 24.29
CA SER A 219 -3.39 0.89 22.97
C SER A 219 -4.01 1.71 21.83
N VAL A 220 -5.26 2.17 21.99
CA VAL A 220 -5.93 3.03 21.02
C VAL A 220 -5.24 4.40 20.95
N ASP A 221 -4.94 5.00 22.10
CA ASP A 221 -4.24 6.29 22.17
C ASP A 221 -2.84 6.22 21.54
N GLU A 222 -2.07 5.18 21.84
CA GLU A 222 -0.76 4.94 21.24
C GLU A 222 -0.85 4.77 19.71
N ALA A 223 -1.86 4.03 19.23
CA ALA A 223 -2.07 3.81 17.81
C ALA A 223 -2.38 5.12 17.06
N PHE A 224 -3.28 5.96 17.56
CA PHE A 224 -3.57 7.26 16.94
C PHE A 224 -2.39 8.25 17.07
N GLY A 225 -1.68 8.22 18.20
CA GLY A 225 -0.47 9.02 18.43
C GLY A 225 0.64 8.73 17.42
N ASN A 226 0.87 7.45 17.10
CA ASN A 226 1.83 7.00 16.08
C ASN A 226 1.50 7.51 14.66
N TRP A 227 0.25 7.90 14.42
CA TRP A 227 -0.21 8.49 13.17
C TRP A 227 -0.28 10.02 13.20
N HIS A 228 0.23 10.64 14.27
CA HIS A 228 0.14 12.07 14.52
C HIS A 228 -1.31 12.58 14.47
N LEU A 229 -2.26 11.76 14.91
CA LEU A 229 -3.67 12.12 15.01
C LEU A 229 -4.01 12.38 16.48
N GLU A 230 -4.46 13.60 16.78
CA GLU A 230 -4.91 13.97 18.11
C GLU A 230 -6.42 14.25 18.05
N PRO A 231 -7.28 13.28 18.38
CA PRO A 231 -8.71 13.51 18.44
C PRO A 231 -9.05 14.47 19.60
N SER A 232 -10.15 15.20 19.44
CA SER A 232 -10.64 16.15 20.46
C SER A 232 -11.13 15.41 21.72
N GLY A 233 -11.48 14.14 21.57
CA GLY A 233 -11.82 13.20 22.62
C GLY A 233 -12.20 11.84 22.03
N ILE A 234 -12.15 10.81 22.87
CA ILE A 234 -12.61 9.45 22.55
C ILE A 234 -13.74 9.11 23.50
N VAL A 235 -14.83 8.57 22.98
CA VAL A 235 -16.00 8.12 23.74
C VAL A 235 -16.22 6.64 23.48
N TYR A 236 -16.37 5.87 24.55
CA TYR A 236 -16.57 4.42 24.48
C TYR A 236 -18.03 4.06 24.75
N LEU A 237 -18.71 3.38 23.82
CA LEU A 237 -20.16 3.12 23.91
C LEU A 237 -20.52 1.66 23.68
N SER A 238 -21.55 1.19 24.40
CA SER A 238 -22.33 0.02 23.99
C SER A 238 -23.78 0.45 23.70
N LEU A 239 -24.18 0.30 22.44
CA LEU A 239 -25.57 0.53 22.05
C LEU A 239 -26.46 -0.66 22.33
N ARG A 240 -25.88 -1.87 22.38
CA ARG A 240 -26.58 -3.14 22.65
C ARG A 240 -26.86 -3.33 24.13
N GLU A 241 -25.91 -2.97 25.00
CA GLU A 241 -26.01 -3.06 26.45
C GLU A 241 -26.01 -1.65 27.09
N PRO A 242 -27.17 -0.99 27.21
CA PRO A 242 -27.28 0.38 27.76
C PRO A 242 -26.62 0.58 29.13
N ASN A 243 -26.56 -0.46 29.94
CA ASN A 243 -26.04 -0.43 31.31
C ASN A 243 -24.61 -0.99 31.41
N HIS A 244 -23.90 -1.17 30.29
CA HIS A 244 -22.53 -1.66 30.30
C HIS A 244 -21.63 -0.74 31.15
N PRO A 245 -20.81 -1.27 32.07
CA PRO A 245 -20.12 -0.49 33.10
C PRO A 245 -19.15 0.56 32.53
N HIS A 246 -18.59 0.28 31.35
CA HIS A 246 -17.66 1.18 30.66
C HIS A 246 -18.34 2.06 29.58
N SER A 247 -19.67 1.98 29.41
CA SER A 247 -20.36 2.77 28.40
C SER A 247 -20.52 4.21 28.85
N GLU A 248 -19.92 5.12 28.10
CA GLU A 248 -19.83 6.55 28.37
C GLU A 248 -21.00 7.32 27.72
N TRP A 249 -22.20 6.73 27.70
CA TRP A 249 -23.38 7.34 27.08
C TRP A 249 -23.72 8.71 27.67
N THR A 250 -23.64 8.86 28.99
CA THR A 250 -23.87 10.14 29.67
C THR A 250 -22.78 11.17 29.36
N ALA A 251 -21.54 10.74 29.11
CA ALA A 251 -20.47 11.62 28.68
C ALA A 251 -20.70 12.10 27.23
N LEU A 252 -21.24 11.24 26.35
CA LEU A 252 -21.67 11.65 25.01
C LEU A 252 -22.81 12.67 25.09
N GLU A 253 -23.81 12.45 25.94
CA GLU A 253 -24.92 13.39 26.15
C GLU A 253 -24.40 14.76 26.64
N GLY A 254 -23.55 14.76 27.66
CA GLY A 254 -22.93 15.99 28.16
C GLY A 254 -22.02 16.69 27.14
N LEU A 255 -21.35 15.91 26.28
CA LEU A 255 -20.56 16.44 25.17
C LEU A 255 -21.45 17.14 24.14
N PHE A 256 -22.60 16.53 23.77
CA PHE A 256 -23.57 17.14 22.86
C PHE A 256 -24.10 18.47 23.39
N ASP A 257 -24.48 18.53 24.67
CA ASP A 257 -24.96 19.75 25.30
C ASP A 257 -23.87 20.83 25.33
N SER A 258 -22.64 20.45 25.68
CA SER A 258 -21.49 21.37 25.71
C SER A 258 -21.15 21.93 24.32
N LEU A 259 -21.28 21.11 23.26
CA LEU A 259 -21.10 21.54 21.87
C LEU A 259 -22.22 22.48 21.42
N ALA A 260 -23.46 22.23 21.83
CA ALA A 260 -24.61 23.08 21.56
C ALA A 260 -24.46 24.48 22.19
N ASP A 261 -23.83 24.58 23.37
CA ASP A 261 -23.54 25.85 24.04
C ASP A 261 -22.51 26.71 23.28
N ILE A 262 -21.50 26.09 22.66
CA ILE A 262 -20.46 26.80 21.89
C ILE A 262 -20.75 26.86 20.38
N ARG A 263 -21.95 26.49 19.93
CA ARG A 263 -22.32 26.35 18.51
C ARG A 263 -22.01 27.57 17.65
N GLY A 264 -22.19 28.79 18.17
CA GLY A 264 -21.95 30.03 17.43
C GLY A 264 -20.48 30.20 17.02
N PRO A 265 -19.53 30.28 17.98
CA PRO A 265 -18.10 30.29 17.66
C PRO A 265 -17.63 29.07 16.86
N LEU A 266 -18.21 27.89 17.11
CA LEU A 266 -17.87 26.66 16.40
C LEU A 266 -18.29 26.69 14.93
N ALA A 267 -19.52 27.11 14.65
CA ALA A 267 -20.04 27.30 13.30
C ALA A 267 -19.21 28.33 12.52
N LEU A 268 -18.84 29.45 13.15
CA LEU A 268 -17.98 30.46 12.54
C LEU A 268 -16.61 29.89 12.12
N CYS A 269 -15.94 29.15 13.02
CA CYS A 269 -14.65 28.53 12.74
C CYS A 269 -14.75 27.42 11.67
N SER A 270 -15.82 26.63 11.74
CA SER A 270 -16.07 25.53 10.82
C SER A 270 -16.39 26.01 9.40
N VAL A 271 -17.19 27.07 9.27
CA VAL A 271 -17.52 27.70 8.00
C VAL A 271 -16.28 28.36 7.39
N ASP A 272 -15.44 29.05 8.18
CA ASP A 272 -14.17 29.60 7.70
C ASP A 272 -13.22 28.49 7.20
N ALA A 273 -13.07 27.40 7.97
CA ALA A 273 -12.24 26.27 7.57
C ALA A 273 -12.75 25.61 6.27
N SER A 274 -14.07 25.38 6.16
CA SER A 274 -14.68 24.86 4.92
C SER A 274 -14.51 25.82 3.75
N ALA A 275 -14.68 27.13 3.95
CA ALA A 275 -14.54 28.12 2.88
C ALA A 275 -13.11 28.15 2.34
N ARG A 276 -12.11 28.14 3.23
CA ARG A 276 -10.69 28.04 2.84
C ARG A 276 -10.38 26.74 2.13
N TYR A 277 -10.96 25.63 2.58
CA TYR A 277 -10.84 24.34 1.91
C TYR A 277 -11.41 24.40 0.49
N VAL A 278 -12.63 24.93 0.32
CA VAL A 278 -13.31 25.07 -0.97
C VAL A 278 -12.51 26.00 -1.91
N VAL A 279 -11.99 27.13 -1.41
CA VAL A 279 -11.11 28.02 -2.22
C VAL A 279 -9.83 27.30 -2.66
N ARG A 280 -9.25 26.43 -1.82
CA ARG A 280 -8.09 25.62 -2.19
C ARG A 280 -8.45 24.54 -3.22
N MET A 281 -9.63 23.92 -3.10
CA MET A 281 -10.13 22.96 -4.09
C MET A 281 -10.41 23.62 -5.43
N HIS A 282 -10.97 24.83 -5.45
CA HIS A 282 -11.10 25.65 -6.65
C HIS A 282 -9.75 25.89 -7.33
N GLY A 283 -8.70 26.16 -6.55
CA GLY A 283 -7.34 26.28 -7.07
C GLY A 283 -6.88 25.02 -7.79
N LYS A 284 -7.08 23.86 -7.17
CA LYS A 284 -6.80 22.57 -7.81
C LYS A 284 -7.63 22.40 -9.09
N ALA A 285 -8.94 22.67 -9.05
CA ALA A 285 -9.81 22.55 -10.21
C ALA A 285 -9.39 23.48 -11.37
N MET A 286 -8.93 24.70 -11.06
CA MET A 286 -8.40 25.64 -12.06
C MET A 286 -7.07 25.15 -12.65
N ASP A 287 -6.16 24.66 -11.82
CA ASP A 287 -4.91 24.06 -12.29
C ASP A 287 -5.22 22.87 -13.21
N GLU A 288 -6.15 22.00 -12.79
CA GLU A 288 -6.62 20.85 -13.55
C GLU A 288 -7.33 21.23 -14.88
N GLN A 289 -8.07 22.34 -14.93
CA GLN A 289 -8.66 22.87 -16.18
C GLN A 289 -7.60 23.45 -17.11
N ALA A 290 -6.52 24.01 -16.54
CA ALA A 290 -5.44 24.62 -17.29
C ALA A 290 -4.36 23.60 -17.73
N GLU A 291 -4.38 22.37 -17.19
CA GLU A 291 -3.43 21.31 -17.54
C GLU A 291 -3.29 21.04 -19.06
N PRO A 292 -4.36 20.94 -19.87
CA PRO A 292 -4.20 20.70 -21.31
C PRO A 292 -3.44 21.83 -22.03
N GLU A 293 -3.69 23.08 -21.64
CA GLU A 293 -2.97 24.24 -22.17
C GLU A 293 -1.52 24.26 -21.66
N ARG A 294 -1.31 23.92 -20.38
CA ARG A 294 0.01 23.79 -19.76
C ARG A 294 0.87 22.72 -20.44
N GLU A 295 0.32 21.54 -20.70
CA GLU A 295 1.01 20.44 -21.41
C GLU A 295 1.43 20.87 -22.81
N ARG A 296 0.52 21.50 -23.57
CA ARG A 296 0.83 22.01 -24.90
C ARG A 296 1.96 23.05 -24.87
N LEU A 297 1.91 23.99 -23.94
CA LEU A 297 2.95 25.03 -23.79
C LEU A 297 4.28 24.43 -23.34
N LEU A 298 4.27 23.38 -22.52
CA LEU A 298 5.45 22.61 -22.11
C LEU A 298 6.10 21.87 -23.28
N GLU A 299 5.30 21.23 -24.13
CA GLU A 299 5.79 20.58 -25.35
C GLU A 299 6.38 21.61 -26.33
N GLU A 300 5.71 22.75 -26.53
CA GLU A 300 6.22 23.86 -27.35
C GLU A 300 7.50 24.50 -26.77
N ALA A 301 7.68 24.44 -25.45
CA ALA A 301 8.89 24.91 -24.74
C ALA A 301 10.04 23.87 -24.69
N GLY A 302 9.79 22.60 -25.05
CA GLY A 302 10.80 21.53 -25.01
C GLY A 302 10.95 20.78 -23.67
N GLY A 303 9.97 20.91 -22.76
CA GLY A 303 9.91 20.21 -21.48
C GLY A 303 10.37 21.01 -20.26
N GLU A 304 10.15 20.48 -19.05
CA GLU A 304 10.40 21.19 -17.76
C GLU A 304 11.88 21.55 -17.52
N GLY A 305 12.83 20.77 -18.03
CA GLY A 305 14.26 20.97 -17.81
C GLY A 305 14.95 21.96 -18.76
N GLU A 306 14.39 22.21 -19.94
CA GLU A 306 14.98 23.10 -20.95
C GLU A 306 14.57 24.57 -20.74
N ALA A 307 13.54 24.83 -19.92
CA ALA A 307 13.01 26.17 -19.65
C ALA A 307 14.05 27.13 -19.06
N GLU A 308 14.78 26.70 -18.02
CA GLU A 308 15.86 27.49 -17.41
C GLU A 308 17.00 27.75 -18.38
N ARG A 309 17.43 26.71 -19.10
CA ARG A 309 18.52 26.80 -20.07
C ARG A 309 18.20 27.76 -21.22
N VAL A 310 16.99 27.73 -21.77
CA VAL A 310 16.56 28.65 -22.83
C VAL A 310 16.52 30.09 -22.31
N ARG A 311 16.11 30.32 -21.05
CA ARG A 311 16.15 31.66 -20.43
C ARG A 311 17.57 32.18 -20.28
N GLU A 312 18.49 31.35 -19.79
CA GLU A 312 19.90 31.71 -19.67
C GLU A 312 20.55 31.99 -21.03
N GLU A 313 20.26 31.16 -22.05
CA GLU A 313 20.79 31.34 -23.41
C GLU A 313 20.30 32.65 -24.04
N ILE A 314 19.02 33.02 -23.87
CA ILE A 314 18.47 34.28 -24.36
C ILE A 314 19.13 35.48 -23.66
N ALA A 315 19.23 35.45 -22.33
CA ALA A 315 19.84 36.54 -21.57
C ALA A 315 21.32 36.75 -21.96
N GLY A 316 22.06 35.66 -22.20
CA GLY A 316 23.44 35.71 -22.70
C GLY A 316 23.54 36.34 -24.09
N LEU A 317 22.69 35.91 -25.03
CA LEU A 317 22.66 36.44 -26.40
C LEU A 317 22.26 37.92 -26.46
N GLU A 318 21.31 38.36 -25.63
CA GLU A 318 20.90 39.76 -25.54
C GLU A 318 22.03 40.66 -25.03
N GLU A 319 22.80 40.18 -24.05
CA GLU A 319 23.93 40.92 -23.51
C GLU A 319 25.08 41.01 -24.52
N GLU A 320 25.42 39.92 -25.22
CA GLU A 320 26.42 39.94 -26.31
C GLU A 320 26.01 40.90 -27.44
N LEU A 321 24.72 40.92 -27.81
CA LEU A 321 24.19 41.84 -28.81
C LEU A 321 24.32 43.30 -28.37
N ARG A 322 24.08 43.58 -27.09
CA ARG A 322 24.23 44.91 -26.50
C ARG A 322 25.70 45.37 -26.52
N VAL A 323 26.64 44.46 -26.23
CA VAL A 323 28.08 44.74 -26.29
C VAL A 323 28.50 45.10 -27.72
N HIS A 324 28.17 44.27 -28.71
CA HIS A 324 28.52 44.53 -30.11
C HIS A 324 27.87 45.80 -30.68
N ALA A 325 26.64 46.13 -30.25
CA ALA A 325 25.98 47.38 -30.64
C ALA A 325 26.69 48.63 -30.07
N ALA A 326 27.37 48.52 -28.92
CA ALA A 326 28.05 49.62 -28.24
C ALA A 326 29.53 49.78 -28.65
N GLU A 327 30.11 48.82 -29.38
CA GLU A 327 31.54 48.80 -29.73
C GLU A 327 32.01 50.06 -30.48
N GLY A 328 31.26 50.49 -31.49
CA GLY A 328 31.62 51.66 -32.30
C GLY A 328 31.69 52.94 -31.49
N GLU A 329 30.68 53.20 -30.66
CA GLU A 329 30.64 54.41 -29.83
C GLU A 329 31.67 54.35 -28.68
N SER A 330 31.83 53.19 -28.06
CA SER A 330 32.86 52.97 -27.04
C SER A 330 34.27 53.25 -27.58
N LEU A 331 34.55 52.82 -28.83
CA LEU A 331 35.81 53.10 -29.50
C LEU A 331 36.00 54.60 -29.79
N ARG A 332 34.95 55.31 -30.24
CA ARG A 332 35.00 56.77 -30.47
C ARG A 332 35.35 57.50 -29.17
N VAL A 333 34.64 57.20 -28.09
CA VAL A 333 34.85 57.83 -26.77
C VAL A 333 36.27 57.56 -26.28
N LYS A 334 36.71 56.29 -26.32
CA LYS A 334 38.05 55.91 -25.86
C LYS A 334 39.16 56.57 -26.68
N THR A 335 39.07 56.52 -28.00
CA THR A 335 40.10 57.12 -28.89
C THR A 335 40.15 58.64 -28.72
N ARG A 336 39.01 59.29 -28.50
CA ARG A 336 38.96 60.73 -28.18
C ARG A 336 39.66 61.07 -26.87
N LEU A 337 39.46 60.26 -25.82
CA LEU A 337 40.15 60.42 -24.54
C LEU A 337 41.66 60.18 -24.68
N ASP A 338 42.07 59.17 -25.45
CA ASP A 338 43.48 58.85 -25.68
C ASP A 338 44.19 59.98 -26.45
N VAL A 339 43.56 60.55 -27.50
CA VAL A 339 44.07 61.75 -28.20
C VAL A 339 44.17 62.94 -27.24
N GLN A 340 43.14 63.17 -26.43
CA GLN A 340 43.14 64.26 -25.46
C GLN A 340 44.29 64.13 -24.45
N SER A 341 44.54 62.91 -23.97
CA SER A 341 45.66 62.60 -23.07
C SER A 341 47.02 62.88 -23.71
N ILE A 342 47.22 62.49 -24.98
CA ILE A 342 48.46 62.81 -25.73
C ILE A 342 48.65 64.32 -25.80
N LEU A 343 47.60 65.06 -26.18
CA LEU A 343 47.65 66.51 -26.32
C LEU A 343 47.92 67.22 -24.99
N ASP A 344 47.29 66.78 -23.90
CA ASP A 344 47.48 67.40 -22.58
C ASP A 344 48.92 67.22 -22.07
N ASN A 345 49.51 66.04 -22.30
CA ASN A 345 50.87 65.71 -21.87
C ASN A 345 51.98 66.29 -22.77
N ALA A 346 51.66 66.74 -23.99
CA ALA A 346 52.65 67.31 -24.90
C ALA A 346 53.14 68.70 -24.46
N ASN A 347 54.44 68.81 -24.15
CA ASN A 347 55.11 70.07 -23.81
C ASN A 347 55.80 70.67 -25.03
N ILE A 348 55.06 71.45 -25.82
CA ILE A 348 55.53 72.06 -27.08
C ILE A 348 56.06 73.50 -26.92
N THR A 349 56.08 74.05 -25.70
CA THR A 349 56.68 75.37 -25.44
C THR A 349 57.64 75.31 -24.24
N PRO A 350 58.73 74.53 -24.29
CA PRO A 350 59.76 74.53 -23.24
C PRO A 350 60.49 75.88 -23.18
N ALA A 351 61.33 76.08 -22.16
CA ALA A 351 61.98 77.37 -21.90
C ALA A 351 62.73 77.94 -23.13
N ALA A 352 63.53 77.12 -23.82
CA ALA A 352 64.26 77.53 -25.02
C ALA A 352 63.34 78.03 -26.16
N THR A 353 62.21 77.37 -26.37
CA THR A 353 61.20 77.76 -27.36
C THR A 353 60.48 79.05 -26.96
N ARG A 354 60.27 79.28 -25.65
CA ARG A 354 59.71 80.55 -25.15
C ARG A 354 60.67 81.72 -25.32
N ASP A 355 61.98 81.48 -25.20
CA ASP A 355 62.99 82.51 -25.49
C ASP A 355 62.95 82.89 -26.98
N LEU A 356 62.83 81.91 -27.88
CA LEU A 356 62.62 82.16 -29.31
C LEU A 356 61.30 82.90 -29.57
N ALA A 357 60.20 82.51 -28.91
CA ALA A 357 58.92 83.22 -28.98
C ALA A 357 59.05 84.68 -28.52
N GLN A 358 59.80 84.94 -27.45
CA GLN A 358 60.07 86.29 -26.96
C GLN A 358 60.80 87.13 -28.02
N THR A 359 61.87 86.60 -28.62
CA THR A 359 62.60 87.32 -29.66
C THR A 359 61.73 87.61 -30.89
N PHE A 360 60.82 86.68 -31.24
CA PHE A 360 59.83 86.87 -32.29
C PHE A 360 58.81 87.96 -31.94
N LEU A 361 58.21 87.93 -30.75
CA LEU A 361 57.24 88.93 -30.29
C LEU A 361 57.85 90.34 -30.20
N GLU A 362 59.10 90.45 -29.73
CA GLU A 362 59.85 91.71 -29.71
C GLU A 362 60.01 92.30 -31.12
N SER A 363 60.21 91.45 -32.13
CA SER A 363 60.31 91.88 -33.53
C SER A 363 58.98 92.43 -34.09
N ARG A 364 57.85 92.12 -33.45
CA ARG A 364 56.50 92.57 -33.84
C ARG A 364 56.01 93.83 -33.09
N LYS A 365 56.85 94.41 -32.23
CA LYS A 365 56.54 95.65 -31.48
C LYS A 365 56.38 96.86 -32.40
N THR A 366 55.39 97.72 -32.12
CA THR A 366 55.21 99.01 -32.81
C THR A 366 56.46 99.88 -32.65
N GLY A 367 57.13 100.17 -33.77
CA GLY A 367 58.37 100.96 -33.79
C GLY A 367 59.68 100.18 -33.80
N PHE A 368 59.65 98.83 -33.92
CA PHE A 368 60.84 97.99 -34.07
C PHE A 368 61.67 98.37 -35.31
N LYS A 369 62.99 98.55 -35.15
CA LYS A 369 63.94 98.87 -36.24
C LYS A 369 65.24 98.10 -36.07
N ALA A 370 65.64 97.35 -37.10
CA ALA A 370 66.94 96.68 -37.15
C ALA A 370 68.02 97.63 -37.71
N GLY A 371 68.45 98.63 -36.92
CA GLY A 371 69.57 99.54 -37.22
C GLY A 371 69.21 100.96 -37.73
N LEU A 372 70.24 101.83 -37.91
CA LEU A 372 70.11 103.29 -38.08
C LEU A 372 70.04 103.82 -39.54
N LEU A 373 70.33 103.04 -40.59
CA LEU A 373 70.29 103.48 -42.01
C LEU A 373 69.74 102.35 -42.92
N PHE A 374 68.79 102.65 -43.82
CA PHE A 374 67.99 101.70 -44.65
C PHE A 374 67.09 100.73 -43.87
N ALA A 375 66.24 101.28 -43.00
CA ALA A 375 65.53 100.55 -41.97
C ALA A 375 64.34 99.66 -42.43
N GLY A 376 63.77 99.82 -43.63
CA GLY A 376 62.59 99.04 -44.06
C GLY A 376 62.90 97.57 -44.38
N ALA A 377 63.79 97.33 -45.36
CA ALA A 377 64.09 95.99 -45.87
C ALA A 377 64.86 95.11 -44.86
N LYS A 378 65.77 95.70 -44.07
CA LYS A 378 66.51 94.97 -43.03
C LYS A 378 65.62 94.58 -41.84
N THR A 379 64.63 95.41 -41.51
CA THR A 379 63.67 95.09 -40.43
C THR A 379 62.74 93.96 -40.84
N ALA A 380 62.25 93.95 -42.09
CA ALA A 380 61.46 92.84 -42.61
C ALA A 380 62.23 91.51 -42.65
N ALA A 381 63.50 91.54 -43.11
CA ALA A 381 64.34 90.33 -43.14
C ALA A 381 64.65 89.78 -41.73
N GLU A 382 64.86 90.63 -40.73
CA GLU A 382 65.09 90.19 -39.34
C GLU A 382 63.81 89.69 -38.65
N GLN A 383 62.65 90.29 -38.94
CA GLN A 383 61.35 89.77 -38.51
C GLN A 383 61.08 88.37 -39.08
N GLU A 384 61.39 88.17 -40.36
CA GLU A 384 61.25 86.88 -41.03
C GLU A 384 62.22 85.83 -40.48
N ARG A 385 63.49 86.20 -40.26
CA ARG A 385 64.49 85.30 -39.66
C ARG A 385 64.08 84.80 -38.28
N ARG A 386 63.55 85.68 -37.42
CA ARG A 386 63.11 85.31 -36.06
C ARG A 386 61.82 84.48 -36.08
N LEU A 387 60.89 84.79 -36.97
CA LEU A 387 59.71 83.95 -37.22
C LEU A 387 60.13 82.54 -37.65
N GLN A 388 61.03 82.42 -38.61
CA GLN A 388 61.46 81.11 -39.13
C GLN A 388 62.23 80.30 -38.09
N ALA A 389 63.10 80.95 -37.30
CA ALA A 389 63.82 80.27 -36.22
C ALA A 389 62.87 79.74 -35.13
N PHE A 390 61.87 80.53 -34.74
CA PHE A 390 60.84 80.11 -33.78
C PHE A 390 59.91 79.03 -34.36
N PHE A 391 59.50 79.18 -35.61
CA PHE A 391 58.65 78.21 -36.31
C PHE A 391 59.33 76.85 -36.45
N ASN A 392 60.60 76.80 -36.84
CA ASN A 392 61.32 75.54 -37.02
C ASN A 392 61.46 74.77 -35.69
N ASP A 393 61.86 75.45 -34.62
CA ASP A 393 61.99 74.83 -33.29
C ASP A 393 60.64 74.30 -32.77
N LEU A 394 59.58 75.09 -32.95
CA LEU A 394 58.22 74.67 -32.59
C LEU A 394 57.72 73.52 -33.47
N ALA A 395 58.00 73.54 -34.77
CA ALA A 395 57.59 72.49 -35.70
C ALA A 395 58.21 71.15 -35.32
N ASP A 396 59.51 71.11 -34.99
CA ASP A 396 60.20 69.89 -34.57
C ASP A 396 59.60 69.33 -33.27
N LEU A 397 59.30 70.20 -32.29
CA LEU A 397 58.68 69.80 -31.03
C LEU A 397 57.23 69.32 -31.20
N VAL A 398 56.46 69.94 -32.09
CA VAL A 398 55.10 69.51 -32.42
C VAL A 398 55.11 68.18 -33.17
N GLN A 399 56.05 68.00 -34.09
CA GLN A 399 56.21 66.76 -34.84
C GLN A 399 56.55 65.57 -33.91
N ALA A 400 57.55 65.75 -33.03
CA ALA A 400 57.96 64.70 -32.11
C ALA A 400 56.99 64.49 -30.94
N GLY A 401 56.46 65.58 -30.38
CA GLY A 401 55.66 65.55 -29.14
C GLY A 401 54.15 65.33 -29.35
N ILE A 402 53.62 65.60 -30.55
CA ILE A 402 52.19 65.47 -30.85
C ILE A 402 51.96 64.61 -32.09
N GLU A 403 52.49 65.02 -33.26
CA GLU A 403 52.14 64.43 -34.55
C GLU A 403 52.40 62.92 -34.60
N TRP A 404 53.61 62.50 -34.23
CA TRP A 404 53.98 61.08 -34.25
C TRP A 404 53.09 60.23 -33.33
N HIS A 405 52.80 60.71 -32.12
CA HIS A 405 52.01 59.98 -31.13
C HIS A 405 50.54 59.87 -31.53
N VAL A 406 49.96 60.93 -32.10
CA VAL A 406 48.59 60.90 -32.61
C VAL A 406 48.49 59.97 -33.82
N ILE A 407 49.44 60.02 -34.76
CA ILE A 407 49.48 59.10 -35.91
C ILE A 407 49.62 57.64 -35.45
N ASP A 408 50.53 57.36 -34.51
CA ASP A 408 50.74 55.99 -33.99
C ASP A 408 49.50 55.46 -33.25
N LEU A 409 48.81 56.29 -32.46
CA LEU A 409 47.55 55.93 -31.83
C LEU A 409 46.47 55.57 -32.87
N MET A 410 46.31 56.39 -33.91
CA MET A 410 45.33 56.14 -34.97
C MET A 410 45.67 54.86 -35.75
N ARG A 411 46.95 54.65 -36.05
CA ARG A 411 47.45 53.43 -36.72
C ARG A 411 47.17 52.19 -35.89
N ARG A 412 47.54 52.18 -34.61
CA ARG A 412 47.28 51.03 -33.71
C ARG A 412 45.79 50.75 -33.55
N THR A 413 44.96 51.80 -33.57
CA THR A 413 43.50 51.66 -33.47
C THR A 413 42.92 51.08 -34.75
N ALA A 414 43.37 51.54 -35.92
CA ALA A 414 42.99 51.00 -37.23
C ALA A 414 43.44 49.54 -37.41
N ASP A 415 44.65 49.21 -36.94
CA ASP A 415 45.21 47.86 -36.97
C ASP A 415 44.34 46.84 -36.24
N ARG A 416 43.82 47.20 -35.06
CA ARG A 416 42.91 46.32 -34.29
C ARG A 416 41.61 46.03 -35.03
N LEU A 417 41.20 46.93 -35.93
CA LEU A 417 40.02 46.76 -36.79
C LEU A 417 40.37 46.10 -38.13
N GLY A 418 41.61 45.62 -38.30
CA GLY A 418 42.07 45.01 -39.55
C GLY A 418 42.20 45.99 -40.73
N TRP A 419 42.26 47.30 -40.46
CA TRP A 419 42.42 48.32 -41.51
C TRP A 419 43.89 48.65 -41.72
N ARG A 420 44.50 47.99 -42.71
CA ARG A 420 45.91 48.16 -43.09
C ARG A 420 46.04 48.29 -44.61
N ASP A 421 45.75 49.47 -45.13
CA ASP A 421 45.96 49.76 -46.55
C ASP A 421 46.85 51.00 -46.75
N GLU A 422 47.40 51.11 -47.95
CA GLU A 422 48.27 52.22 -48.34
C GLU A 422 47.51 53.57 -48.34
N ALA A 423 46.18 53.52 -48.47
CA ALA A 423 45.30 54.68 -48.40
C ALA A 423 45.23 55.29 -46.99
N LEU A 424 45.17 54.46 -45.94
CA LEU A 424 45.19 54.91 -44.54
C LEU A 424 46.50 55.64 -44.19
N GLU A 425 47.65 55.08 -44.60
CA GLU A 425 48.95 55.72 -44.35
C GLU A 425 49.07 57.08 -45.06
N LYS A 426 48.52 57.18 -46.28
CA LYS A 426 48.42 58.44 -47.00
C LYS A 426 47.50 59.43 -46.28
N GLN A 427 46.32 58.98 -45.85
CA GLN A 427 45.35 59.80 -45.13
C GLN A 427 45.88 60.32 -43.79
N LEU A 428 46.61 59.50 -43.03
CA LEU A 428 47.26 59.91 -41.77
C LEU A 428 48.29 61.02 -42.01
N LYS A 429 49.13 60.86 -43.03
CA LYS A 429 50.13 61.88 -43.40
C LYS A 429 49.50 63.18 -43.88
N GLU A 430 48.46 63.10 -44.71
CA GLU A 430 47.76 64.29 -45.22
C GLU A 430 46.95 65.02 -44.14
N THR A 431 46.39 64.30 -43.17
CA THR A 431 45.53 64.87 -42.12
C THR A 431 46.33 65.60 -41.04
N PHE A 432 47.50 65.07 -40.68
CA PHE A 432 48.30 65.58 -39.56
C PHE A 432 49.59 66.30 -40.00
N GLY A 433 50.08 66.04 -41.21
CA GLY A 433 51.28 66.67 -41.74
C GLY A 433 51.04 68.14 -42.12
N GLY A 434 51.95 69.02 -41.70
CA GLY A 434 51.95 70.43 -42.12
C GLY A 434 50.83 71.30 -41.51
N LEU A 435 50.20 70.87 -40.42
CA LEU A 435 49.14 71.63 -39.73
C LEU A 435 49.64 72.94 -39.10
N LEU A 436 50.93 73.02 -38.76
CA LEU A 436 51.54 74.23 -38.22
C LEU A 436 52.02 75.13 -39.37
N THR A 437 51.57 76.38 -39.41
CA THR A 437 51.99 77.36 -40.41
C THR A 437 52.61 78.61 -39.77
N PRO A 438 53.56 79.28 -40.44
CA PRO A 438 54.11 80.55 -39.94
C PRO A 438 53.04 81.62 -39.73
N ASP A 439 52.00 81.65 -40.58
CA ASP A 439 50.88 82.59 -40.47
C ASP A 439 50.07 82.41 -39.18
N LEU A 440 49.95 81.18 -38.67
CA LEU A 440 49.28 80.91 -37.40
C LEU A 440 50.00 81.63 -36.24
N LEU A 441 51.33 81.55 -36.20
CA LEU A 441 52.14 82.21 -35.17
C LEU A 441 51.95 83.74 -35.21
N ILE A 442 51.86 84.32 -36.41
CA ILE A 442 51.61 85.76 -36.60
C ILE A 442 50.20 86.14 -36.15
N SER A 443 49.18 85.35 -36.53
CA SER A 443 47.78 85.65 -36.26
C SER A 443 47.41 85.72 -34.77
N LEU A 444 48.18 85.02 -33.93
CA LEU A 444 48.01 84.97 -32.48
C LEU A 444 48.67 86.16 -31.76
N VAL A 445 49.39 87.05 -32.48
CA VAL A 445 50.01 88.23 -31.88
C VAL A 445 48.97 89.34 -31.72
N ASN A 446 48.70 89.75 -30.49
CA ASN A 446 47.89 90.94 -30.20
C ASN A 446 48.73 92.23 -30.37
N PRO A 447 48.43 93.07 -31.37
CA PRO A 447 49.22 94.28 -31.64
C PRO A 447 49.09 95.36 -30.54
N GLY A 448 48.10 95.27 -29.65
CA GLY A 448 47.87 96.22 -28.55
C GLY A 448 48.52 95.83 -27.22
N ALA A 449 49.20 94.69 -27.13
CA ALA A 449 49.77 94.19 -25.88
C ALA A 449 51.18 94.74 -25.58
N VAL A 450 51.50 94.92 -24.29
CA VAL A 450 52.85 95.31 -23.86
C VAL A 450 53.77 94.09 -23.94
N MET A 451 54.65 94.07 -24.93
CA MET A 451 55.61 92.98 -25.17
C MET A 451 56.63 92.90 -24.01
N GLY A 452 56.50 91.87 -23.18
CA GLY A 452 57.35 91.55 -22.04
C GLY A 452 57.15 90.10 -21.58
N ASN A 453 57.91 89.64 -20.58
CA ASN A 453 57.93 88.23 -20.17
C ASN A 453 56.53 87.66 -19.83
N GLU A 454 55.66 88.45 -19.21
CA GLU A 454 54.29 88.06 -18.86
C GLU A 454 53.41 87.84 -20.11
N TYR A 455 53.58 88.66 -21.14
CA TYR A 455 52.88 88.52 -22.42
C TYR A 455 53.43 87.33 -23.22
N THR A 456 54.75 87.07 -23.21
CA THR A 456 55.34 85.88 -23.83
C THR A 456 54.75 84.59 -23.24
N MET A 457 54.54 84.54 -21.92
CA MET A 457 53.91 83.39 -21.26
C MET A 457 52.44 83.23 -21.65
N THR A 458 51.71 84.34 -21.82
CA THR A 458 50.32 84.33 -22.27
C THR A 458 50.20 83.85 -23.71
N TYR A 459 51.00 84.42 -24.62
CA TYR A 459 51.08 84.01 -26.01
C TYR A 459 51.52 82.54 -26.16
N SER A 460 52.52 82.08 -25.38
CA SER A 460 52.97 80.68 -25.43
C SER A 460 51.86 79.71 -25.00
N ARG A 461 51.02 80.10 -24.03
CA ARG A 461 49.86 79.31 -23.61
C ARG A 461 48.78 79.27 -24.68
N GLU A 462 48.47 80.43 -25.27
CA GLU A 462 47.49 80.55 -26.37
C GLU A 462 47.94 79.79 -27.62
N LEU A 463 49.23 79.87 -27.97
CA LEU A 463 49.83 79.12 -29.06
C LEU A 463 49.78 77.62 -28.80
N ALA A 464 50.15 77.16 -27.59
CA ALA A 464 50.05 75.76 -27.24
C ALA A 464 48.59 75.26 -27.31
N ALA A 465 47.63 76.08 -26.86
CA ALA A 465 46.20 75.77 -26.96
C ALA A 465 45.71 75.73 -28.42
N ALA A 466 46.15 76.67 -29.27
CA ALA A 466 45.80 76.72 -30.69
C ALA A 466 46.33 75.51 -31.45
N VAL A 467 47.61 75.15 -31.25
CA VAL A 467 48.22 73.97 -31.89
C VAL A 467 47.54 72.69 -31.43
N LYS A 468 47.35 72.50 -30.11
CA LYS A 468 46.61 71.33 -29.58
C LYS A 468 45.16 71.28 -30.13
N GLY A 469 44.53 72.43 -30.29
CA GLY A 469 43.20 72.57 -30.89
C GLY A 469 43.13 72.11 -32.34
N LEU A 470 44.15 72.40 -33.15
CA LEU A 470 44.23 71.94 -34.55
C LEU A 470 44.29 70.42 -34.64
N PHE A 471 45.19 69.78 -33.89
CA PHE A 471 45.31 68.32 -33.89
C PHE A 471 44.04 67.63 -33.36
N ARG A 472 43.41 68.19 -32.32
CA ARG A 472 42.11 67.70 -31.82
C ARG A 472 41.03 67.75 -32.91
N LYS A 473 40.93 68.87 -33.63
CA LYS A 473 39.94 69.05 -34.69
C LYS A 473 40.21 68.13 -35.89
N SER A 474 41.47 68.00 -36.30
CA SER A 474 41.87 67.13 -37.42
C SER A 474 41.74 65.64 -37.10
N ALA A 475 41.87 65.23 -35.83
CA ALA A 475 41.70 63.84 -35.41
C ALA A 475 40.23 63.37 -35.46
N MET A 476 39.27 64.27 -35.25
CA MET A 476 37.86 63.91 -35.07
C MET A 476 37.25 63.13 -36.25
N PRO A 477 37.39 63.56 -37.53
CA PRO A 477 36.84 62.82 -38.66
C PRO A 477 37.40 61.40 -38.80
N LEU A 478 38.67 61.20 -38.41
CA LEU A 478 39.30 59.89 -38.47
C LEU A 478 38.85 58.98 -37.31
N ILE A 479 38.63 59.55 -36.11
CA ILE A 479 38.01 58.85 -34.98
C ILE A 479 36.59 58.40 -35.36
N ASP A 480 35.82 59.25 -36.01
CA ASP A 480 34.46 58.92 -36.45
C ASP A 480 34.49 57.79 -37.49
N ALA A 481 35.39 57.86 -38.49
CA ALA A 481 35.56 56.80 -39.49
C ALA A 481 36.00 55.45 -38.88
N LEU A 482 36.89 55.47 -37.87
CA LEU A 482 37.28 54.28 -37.13
C LEU A 482 36.10 53.70 -36.32
N GLY A 483 35.30 54.57 -35.70
CA GLY A 483 34.09 54.20 -34.98
C GLY A 483 33.01 53.59 -35.89
N ASP A 484 32.80 54.16 -37.07
CA ASP A 484 31.85 53.63 -38.08
C ASP A 484 32.26 52.22 -38.54
N ARG A 485 33.56 52.00 -38.75
CA ARG A 485 34.08 50.70 -39.17
C ARG A 485 33.97 49.65 -38.06
N ALA A 486 34.21 50.05 -36.81
CA ALA A 486 33.96 49.20 -35.65
C ALA A 486 32.46 48.88 -35.48
N ALA A 487 31.57 49.85 -35.69
CA ALA A 487 30.12 49.62 -35.68
C ALA A 487 29.67 48.63 -36.77
N ALA A 488 30.23 48.74 -37.98
CA ALA A 488 29.95 47.80 -39.07
C ALA A 488 30.44 46.37 -38.76
N ALA A 489 31.60 46.23 -38.13
CA ALA A 489 32.11 44.93 -37.69
C ALA A 489 31.26 44.33 -36.57
N GLY A 490 30.86 45.13 -35.57
CA GLY A 490 29.94 44.72 -34.51
C GLY A 490 28.57 44.30 -35.06
N GLU A 491 28.03 45.00 -36.05
CA GLU A 491 26.77 44.65 -36.70
C GLU A 491 26.86 43.32 -37.49
N ALA A 492 28.00 43.05 -38.14
CA ALA A 492 28.24 41.77 -38.79
C ALA A 492 28.33 40.59 -37.79
N ALA A 493 28.91 40.82 -36.61
CA ALA A 493 28.94 39.84 -35.51
C ALA A 493 27.57 39.66 -34.84
N ALA A 494 26.75 40.71 -34.80
CA ALA A 494 25.39 40.70 -34.25
C ALA A 494 24.38 39.91 -35.11
N ALA A 495 24.57 39.85 -36.43
CA ALA A 495 23.67 39.16 -37.36
C ALA A 495 23.38 37.67 -37.03
N PRO A 496 24.38 36.79 -36.80
CA PRO A 496 24.13 35.40 -36.41
C PRO A 496 23.48 35.29 -35.02
N LEU A 497 23.81 36.18 -34.08
CA LEU A 497 23.20 36.20 -32.74
C LEU A 497 21.69 36.50 -32.83
N ARG A 498 21.27 37.48 -33.66
CA ARG A 498 19.84 37.77 -33.89
C ARG A 498 19.10 36.60 -34.55
N ALA A 499 19.76 35.86 -35.45
CA ALA A 499 19.17 34.68 -36.07
C ALA A 499 18.97 33.54 -35.05
N ARG A 500 19.89 33.38 -34.08
CA ARG A 500 19.74 32.41 -32.99
C ARG A 500 18.62 32.82 -32.03
N LEU A 501 18.55 34.11 -31.68
CA LEU A 501 17.51 34.66 -30.81
C LEU A 501 16.11 34.52 -31.43
N SER A 502 15.97 34.73 -32.75
CA SER A 502 14.69 34.53 -33.44
C SER A 502 14.25 33.06 -33.50
N ALA A 503 15.18 32.11 -33.55
CA ALA A 503 14.87 30.68 -33.46
C ALA A 503 14.35 30.29 -32.06
N LEU A 504 14.88 30.91 -31.00
CA LEU A 504 14.45 30.69 -29.60
C LEU A 504 13.15 31.42 -29.24
N ALA A 505 12.72 32.40 -30.04
CA ALA A 505 11.55 33.24 -29.75
C ALA A 505 10.24 32.45 -29.57
N ARG A 506 10.07 31.32 -30.27
CA ARG A 506 8.89 30.46 -30.13
C ARG A 506 8.86 29.78 -28.76
N GLN A 507 9.98 29.22 -28.32
CA GLN A 507 10.11 28.59 -27.01
C GLN A 507 9.97 29.62 -25.89
N ALA A 508 10.57 30.79 -26.04
CA ALA A 508 10.42 31.90 -25.09
C ALA A 508 8.96 32.38 -24.97
N GLY A 509 8.24 32.44 -26.09
CA GLY A 509 6.81 32.77 -26.12
C GLY A 509 5.96 31.76 -25.35
N ALA A 510 6.23 30.47 -25.53
CA ALA A 510 5.55 29.40 -24.80
C ALA A 510 5.85 29.46 -23.28
N LEU A 511 7.11 29.69 -22.89
CA LEU A 511 7.50 29.86 -21.48
C LEU A 511 6.85 31.08 -20.82
N ALA A 512 6.77 32.20 -21.53
CA ALA A 512 6.11 33.40 -21.03
C ALA A 512 4.61 33.18 -20.83
N GLN A 513 3.96 32.46 -21.74
CA GLN A 513 2.54 32.08 -21.60
C GLN A 513 2.33 31.12 -20.44
N LEU A 514 3.23 30.16 -20.23
CA LEU A 514 3.16 29.22 -19.11
C LEU A 514 3.32 29.94 -17.75
N ALA A 515 4.28 30.87 -17.66
CA ALA A 515 4.44 31.72 -16.48
C ALA A 515 3.23 32.63 -16.25
N ALA A 516 2.64 33.19 -17.33
CA ALA A 516 1.45 34.02 -17.24
C ALA A 516 0.22 33.22 -16.78
N LEU A 517 0.09 31.97 -17.22
CA LEU A 517 -0.97 31.04 -16.82
C LEU A 517 -0.87 30.71 -15.31
N GLN A 518 0.33 30.38 -14.83
CA GLN A 518 0.58 30.17 -13.40
C GLN A 518 0.34 31.45 -12.57
N ALA A 519 0.84 32.59 -13.04
CA ALA A 519 0.66 33.86 -12.36
C ALA A 519 -0.82 34.28 -12.29
N ARG A 520 -1.61 33.97 -13.33
CA ARG A 520 -3.05 34.24 -13.36
C ARG A 520 -3.81 33.40 -12.34
N ALA A 521 -3.52 32.10 -12.26
CA ALA A 521 -4.11 31.19 -11.28
C ALA A 521 -3.72 31.62 -9.84
N ALA A 522 -2.44 31.89 -9.60
CA ALA A 522 -1.95 32.36 -8.32
C ALA A 522 -2.56 33.72 -7.91
N ALA A 523 -2.66 34.68 -8.84
CA ALA A 523 -3.28 35.98 -8.58
C ALA A 523 -4.79 35.85 -8.30
N HIS A 524 -5.48 34.94 -8.98
CA HIS A 524 -6.90 34.65 -8.73
C HIS A 524 -7.09 34.05 -7.34
N LEU A 525 -6.31 33.03 -6.97
CA LEU A 525 -6.37 32.44 -5.63
C LEU A 525 -5.96 33.43 -4.53
N ALA A 526 -4.94 34.25 -4.76
CA ALA A 526 -4.55 35.31 -3.84
C ALA A 526 -5.68 36.34 -3.66
N ARG A 527 -6.41 36.68 -4.74
CA ARG A 527 -7.58 37.54 -4.67
C ARG A 527 -8.70 36.91 -3.84
N LEU A 528 -9.03 35.64 -4.07
CA LEU A 528 -10.06 34.95 -3.29
C LEU A 528 -9.67 34.82 -1.81
N ALA A 529 -8.40 34.49 -1.53
CA ALA A 529 -7.87 34.41 -0.18
C ALA A 529 -7.87 35.76 0.55
N ALA A 530 -7.61 36.87 -0.17
CA ALA A 530 -7.66 38.23 0.38
C ALA A 530 -9.08 38.72 0.69
N LEU A 531 -10.10 38.15 0.04
CA LEU A 531 -11.51 38.43 0.35
C LEU A 531 -11.97 37.73 1.64
N LEU A 532 -11.30 36.65 2.05
CA LEU A 532 -11.61 35.97 3.31
C LEU A 532 -11.08 36.78 4.50
N PRO A 533 -11.85 36.90 5.60
CA PRO A 533 -11.38 37.59 6.80
C PRO A 533 -10.22 36.82 7.47
N PRO A 534 -9.48 37.41 8.43
CA PRO A 534 -8.53 36.67 9.25
C PRO A 534 -9.24 35.52 9.99
N ALA A 535 -8.56 34.38 10.09
CA ALA A 535 -9.13 33.16 10.66
C ALA A 535 -9.62 33.42 12.11
N PRO A 536 -10.86 33.03 12.44
CA PRO A 536 -11.40 33.21 13.79
C PRO A 536 -10.63 32.31 14.79
N PRO A 537 -10.48 32.75 16.06
CA PRO A 537 -9.85 31.92 17.08
C PRO A 537 -10.66 30.65 17.31
N ARG A 538 -10.00 29.49 17.31
CA ARG A 538 -10.64 28.20 17.57
C ARG A 538 -11.18 28.16 19.01
N PRO A 539 -12.47 27.84 19.23
CA PRO A 539 -12.97 27.64 20.58
C PRO A 539 -12.29 26.42 21.22
N ALA A 540 -12.11 26.46 22.54
CA ALA A 540 -11.68 25.28 23.29
C ALA A 540 -12.77 24.21 23.18
N LEU A 541 -12.43 23.05 22.61
CA LEU A 541 -13.36 21.96 22.43
C LEU A 541 -13.59 21.24 23.77
N PRO A 542 -14.86 20.95 24.14
CA PRO A 542 -15.16 20.24 25.38
C PRO A 542 -14.61 18.81 25.32
N LYS A 543 -13.94 18.36 26.39
CA LYS A 543 -13.58 16.95 26.52
C LYS A 543 -14.79 16.15 27.04
N PRO A 544 -14.97 14.89 26.63
CA PRO A 544 -15.92 14.00 27.28
C PRO A 544 -15.59 13.91 28.78
N ALA A 545 -16.51 14.29 29.65
CA ALA A 545 -16.31 14.25 31.09
C ALA A 545 -17.31 13.27 31.73
N ALA A 546 -16.82 12.39 32.60
CA ALA A 546 -17.69 11.63 33.48
C ALA A 546 -18.30 12.60 34.51
N LEU A 547 -19.61 12.81 34.46
CA LEU A 547 -20.34 13.49 35.53
C LEU A 547 -20.14 12.66 36.81
N GLY A 548 -19.25 13.13 37.68
CA GLY A 548 -19.02 12.54 38.99
C GLY A 548 -20.32 12.47 39.78
N SER A 549 -20.51 11.36 40.48
CA SER A 549 -21.55 11.19 41.49
C SER A 549 -21.45 12.28 42.57
N GLY A 550 -22.32 13.30 42.51
CA GLY A 550 -22.42 14.26 43.61
C GLY A 550 -23.21 15.54 43.34
N ALA A 551 -24.30 15.69 44.09
CA ALA A 551 -24.91 16.94 44.56
C ALA A 551 -25.78 17.78 43.60
N HIS A 552 -27.07 17.46 43.57
CA HIS A 552 -28.12 18.47 43.52
C HIS A 552 -28.94 18.51 44.83
N SER A 553 -28.57 19.47 45.68
CA SER A 553 -29.45 20.14 46.67
C SER A 553 -29.74 21.54 46.10
N ALA A 554 -30.88 22.20 46.18
CA ALA A 554 -32.23 22.06 46.72
C ALA A 554 -33.10 23.06 45.90
N SER A 555 -34.43 22.98 45.76
CA SER A 555 -35.43 23.28 46.79
C SER A 555 -36.83 23.29 46.15
N GLY A 556 -37.84 22.85 46.90
CA GLY A 556 -39.26 22.90 46.53
C GLY A 556 -40.09 21.97 47.43
N ALA A 557 -40.88 22.54 48.34
CA ALA A 557 -41.41 21.92 49.55
C ALA A 557 -42.86 21.35 49.46
N VAL A 558 -43.04 20.15 50.05
CA VAL A 558 -44.17 19.67 50.94
C VAL A 558 -45.51 19.23 50.28
N PRO A 559 -46.33 18.26 50.80
CA PRO A 559 -46.24 17.35 51.98
C PRO A 559 -46.44 15.81 51.72
N ALA A 560 -46.21 15.02 52.79
CA ALA A 560 -46.47 13.57 53.03
C ALA A 560 -47.97 13.14 52.92
N ALA A 561 -48.44 11.88 52.87
CA ALA A 561 -48.04 10.51 53.30
C ALA A 561 -48.98 9.46 52.61
N PRO A 562 -49.07 8.13 52.96
CA PRO A 562 -48.20 7.24 53.73
C PRO A 562 -47.89 5.86 53.05
N SER A 563 -47.12 5.07 53.80
CA SER A 563 -46.54 3.73 53.65
C SER A 563 -47.46 2.52 53.34
N ALA A 564 -46.88 1.52 52.65
CA ALA A 564 -46.84 0.08 52.98
C ALA A 564 -45.87 -0.60 51.99
N GLY A 565 -44.96 -1.52 52.29
CA GLY A 565 -44.56 -2.21 53.50
C GLY A 565 -43.39 -3.15 53.12
N THR A 566 -42.29 -3.02 53.86
CA THR A 566 -41.37 -4.08 54.34
C THR A 566 -40.94 -5.25 53.44
N GLY A 567 -39.61 -5.37 53.27
CA GLY A 567 -38.94 -6.61 52.89
C GLY A 567 -37.42 -6.44 52.79
N ALA A 568 -36.78 -6.09 53.91
CA ALA A 568 -35.34 -5.85 54.01
C ALA A 568 -34.51 -7.14 53.98
N ALA A 569 -33.34 -7.10 53.35
CA ALA A 569 -32.07 -7.51 53.98
C ALA A 569 -30.89 -6.91 53.21
N ALA A 570 -30.10 -6.11 53.91
CA ALA A 570 -28.89 -5.44 53.46
C ALA A 570 -27.66 -6.38 53.59
N PRO A 571 -26.49 -5.97 53.06
CA PRO A 571 -25.36 -6.83 52.71
C PRO A 571 -24.33 -6.94 53.85
N ALA A 572 -23.45 -7.95 53.77
CA ALA A 572 -22.28 -8.06 54.63
C ALA A 572 -21.01 -8.24 53.77
N ALA A 573 -20.01 -7.46 54.15
CA ALA A 573 -18.75 -7.25 53.47
C ALA A 573 -17.72 -8.37 53.67
N ALA A 574 -16.80 -8.41 52.70
CA ALA A 574 -15.37 -8.70 52.78
C ALA A 574 -14.84 -9.60 53.93
N GLY A 575 -14.27 -10.75 53.53
CA GLY A 575 -13.37 -11.55 54.34
C GLY A 575 -12.20 -12.06 53.50
N THR A 576 -11.02 -11.51 53.76
CA THR A 576 -9.68 -11.92 53.32
C THR A 576 -9.30 -13.28 53.88
N LEU A 577 -8.83 -14.21 53.04
CA LEU A 577 -8.05 -15.41 53.42
C LEU A 577 -7.11 -15.74 52.22
N ALA A 578 -5.84 -15.35 52.22
CA ALA A 578 -4.71 -15.98 52.90
C ALA A 578 -4.48 -17.46 52.50
N ALA A 579 -3.40 -17.67 51.74
CA ALA A 579 -2.90 -18.95 51.27
C ALA A 579 -2.28 -19.80 52.39
N ALA A 580 -2.48 -21.12 52.33
CA ALA A 580 -1.60 -22.15 52.91
C ALA A 580 -1.89 -23.53 52.28
N PRO A 581 -0.92 -24.47 52.30
CA PRO A 581 -0.70 -25.48 51.25
C PRO A 581 -1.29 -26.86 51.57
N ALA A 582 -1.58 -27.66 50.55
CA ALA A 582 -1.85 -29.10 50.64
C ALA A 582 -1.34 -29.77 49.35
N ALA A 583 -0.24 -30.53 49.40
CA ALA A 583 -0.16 -31.95 49.78
C ALA A 583 -0.44 -32.87 48.58
N ALA A 584 0.57 -33.68 48.27
CA ALA A 584 0.60 -34.68 47.22
C ALA A 584 -0.39 -35.83 47.46
N GLY A 585 -0.93 -36.36 46.37
CA GLY A 585 -1.49 -37.71 46.28
C GLY A 585 -3.00 -37.78 46.06
N ALA A 586 -3.42 -37.70 44.79
CA ALA A 586 -4.52 -38.49 44.21
C ALA A 586 -4.69 -38.11 42.73
N THR A 587 -4.58 -39.08 41.84
CA THR A 587 -5.07 -39.00 40.46
C THR A 587 -6.58 -38.71 40.47
N PRO A 588 -7.08 -37.64 39.83
CA PRO A 588 -8.51 -37.45 39.66
C PRO A 588 -8.98 -38.20 38.41
N GLU A 589 -9.84 -39.20 38.61
CA GLU A 589 -10.75 -39.67 37.55
C GLU A 589 -11.62 -38.49 37.08
N ALA A 590 -11.69 -38.31 35.76
CA ALA A 590 -12.49 -37.27 35.14
C ALA A 590 -13.99 -37.48 35.39
N PRO A 591 -14.78 -36.42 35.66
CA PRO A 591 -16.22 -36.53 35.82
C PRO A 591 -16.88 -36.81 34.45
N ALA A 592 -17.69 -37.85 34.39
CA ALA A 592 -18.44 -38.25 33.20
C ALA A 592 -19.56 -37.24 32.89
N HIS A 593 -19.43 -36.54 31.75
CA HIS A 593 -20.52 -35.75 31.16
C HIS A 593 -21.43 -36.65 30.30
N PRO A 594 -22.75 -36.70 30.56
CA PRO A 594 -23.70 -37.46 29.74
C PRO A 594 -24.08 -36.62 28.51
N GLY A 595 -23.37 -36.84 27.41
CA GLY A 595 -23.60 -36.21 26.11
C GLY A 595 -22.55 -36.54 25.04
N ALA A 596 -21.36 -37.00 25.43
CA ALA A 596 -20.29 -37.44 24.51
C ALA A 596 -20.19 -38.97 24.53
N SER A 597 -20.97 -39.67 23.71
CA SER A 597 -20.90 -41.13 23.60
C SER A 597 -20.96 -41.63 22.15
N GLN A 598 -20.26 -40.95 21.24
CA GLN A 598 -19.84 -41.52 19.96
C GLN A 598 -18.39 -41.06 19.73
N ASP A 599 -17.46 -42.01 19.84
CA ASP A 599 -16.03 -41.80 19.55
C ASP A 599 -15.88 -41.65 18.03
N ALA A 600 -15.46 -40.47 17.57
CA ALA A 600 -15.32 -40.14 16.14
C ALA A 600 -14.37 -41.11 15.40
N LEU A 601 -13.45 -41.76 16.13
CA LEU A 601 -12.55 -42.78 15.60
C LEU A 601 -12.96 -44.22 15.93
N ALA A 602 -14.16 -44.45 16.47
CA ALA A 602 -14.66 -45.80 16.79
C ALA A 602 -14.60 -46.76 15.59
N PRO A 603 -14.99 -46.37 14.36
CA PRO A 603 -14.89 -47.25 13.20
C PRO A 603 -13.44 -47.67 12.90
N GLN A 604 -12.48 -46.75 12.97
CA GLN A 604 -11.06 -47.04 12.77
C GLN A 604 -10.52 -47.98 13.85
N ARG A 605 -10.88 -47.74 15.12
CA ARG A 605 -10.45 -48.58 16.27
C ARG A 605 -11.02 -49.99 16.17
N GLN A 606 -12.31 -50.12 15.84
CA GLN A 606 -12.96 -51.41 15.63
C GLN A 606 -12.35 -52.17 14.44
N ALA A 607 -12.07 -51.47 13.34
CA ALA A 607 -11.38 -52.05 12.18
C ALA A 607 -9.96 -52.52 12.54
N ALA A 608 -9.21 -51.73 13.33
CA ALA A 608 -7.87 -52.10 13.81
C ALA A 608 -7.89 -53.32 14.75
N GLU A 609 -8.91 -53.43 15.61
CA GLU A 609 -9.11 -54.60 16.48
C GLU A 609 -9.41 -55.86 15.66
N ARG A 610 -10.33 -55.79 14.68
CA ARG A 610 -10.63 -56.93 13.78
C ARG A 610 -9.37 -57.40 13.04
N LEU A 611 -8.59 -56.47 12.49
CA LEU A 611 -7.30 -56.79 11.83
C LEU A 611 -6.29 -57.40 12.81
N SER A 612 -6.24 -56.94 14.06
CA SER A 612 -5.34 -57.50 15.07
C SER A 612 -5.75 -58.89 15.54
N GLN A 613 -7.05 -59.14 15.68
CA GLN A 613 -7.59 -60.46 15.99
C GLN A 613 -7.30 -61.44 14.85
N ALA A 614 -7.53 -61.03 13.61
CA ALA A 614 -7.17 -61.82 12.43
C ALA A 614 -5.65 -62.08 12.38
N ALA A 615 -4.82 -61.06 12.58
CA ALA A 615 -3.37 -61.23 12.60
C ALA A 615 -2.90 -62.18 13.72
N ALA A 616 -3.51 -62.15 14.89
CA ALA A 616 -3.19 -63.07 15.99
C ALA A 616 -3.59 -64.52 15.68
N LEU A 617 -4.74 -64.72 15.02
CA LEU A 617 -5.21 -66.02 14.55
C LEU A 617 -4.27 -66.61 13.49
N LEU A 618 -3.75 -65.78 12.58
CA LEU A 618 -2.89 -66.22 11.47
C LEU A 618 -1.40 -66.34 11.86
N ALA A 619 -0.97 -65.69 12.96
CA ALA A 619 0.43 -65.65 13.41
C ALA A 619 1.15 -67.01 13.61
N PRO A 620 0.48 -68.09 14.05
CA PRO A 620 1.13 -69.40 14.19
C PRO A 620 1.56 -70.03 12.86
N HIS A 621 1.03 -69.57 11.73
CA HIS A 621 1.29 -70.14 10.41
C HIS A 621 2.38 -69.36 9.68
N ALA A 622 3.57 -69.97 9.55
CA ALA A 622 4.72 -69.34 8.91
C ALA A 622 4.45 -68.90 7.46
N SER A 623 3.62 -69.64 6.72
CA SER A 623 3.21 -69.31 5.35
C SER A 623 2.34 -68.04 5.25
N LEU A 624 1.74 -67.58 6.35
CA LEU A 624 0.88 -66.40 6.42
C LEU A 624 1.55 -65.20 7.11
N ALA A 625 2.86 -65.29 7.39
CA ALA A 625 3.60 -64.27 8.12
C ALA A 625 3.52 -62.87 7.47
N GLN A 626 3.47 -62.79 6.14
CA GLN A 626 3.35 -61.52 5.42
C GLN A 626 1.96 -60.89 5.55
N ALA A 627 0.89 -61.68 5.49
CA ALA A 627 -0.47 -61.20 5.74
C ALA A 627 -0.63 -60.72 7.19
N VAL A 628 -0.04 -61.45 8.16
CA VAL A 628 0.01 -61.06 9.57
C VAL A 628 0.73 -59.72 9.76
N HIS A 629 1.87 -59.53 9.08
CA HIS A 629 2.62 -58.29 9.15
C HIS A 629 1.83 -57.12 8.56
N GLY A 630 1.26 -57.28 7.36
CA GLY A 630 0.42 -56.26 6.72
C GLY A 630 -0.82 -55.89 7.56
N MET A 631 -1.51 -56.87 8.15
CA MET A 631 -2.64 -56.63 9.05
C MET A 631 -2.22 -55.87 10.32
N ARG A 632 -1.06 -56.19 10.92
CA ARG A 632 -0.54 -55.49 12.11
C ARG A 632 -0.14 -54.05 11.80
N GLU A 633 0.55 -53.81 10.69
CA GLU A 633 0.90 -52.46 10.26
C GLU A 633 -0.35 -51.62 9.96
N LYS A 634 -1.33 -52.19 9.25
CA LYS A 634 -2.61 -51.52 8.93
C LYS A 634 -3.39 -51.24 10.21
N ALA A 635 -3.42 -52.17 11.16
CA ALA A 635 -4.04 -51.98 12.47
C ALA A 635 -3.36 -50.89 13.30
N GLU A 636 -2.04 -50.86 13.37
CA GLU A 636 -1.31 -49.79 14.08
C GLU A 636 -1.51 -48.42 13.43
N ARG A 637 -1.51 -48.34 12.10
CA ARG A 637 -1.79 -47.09 11.40
C ARG A 637 -3.20 -46.58 11.69
N LEU A 638 -4.19 -47.47 11.76
CA LEU A 638 -5.56 -47.10 12.12
C LEU A 638 -5.67 -46.63 13.58
N ARG A 639 -4.99 -47.28 14.53
CA ARG A 639 -4.95 -46.87 15.94
C ARG A 639 -4.27 -45.53 16.17
N SER A 640 -3.14 -45.31 15.48
CA SER A 640 -2.31 -44.12 15.62
C SER A 640 -2.75 -42.97 14.71
N SER A 641 -3.77 -43.18 13.86
CA SER A 641 -4.27 -42.14 12.95
C SER A 641 -4.72 -40.91 13.72
N ARG A 642 -4.22 -39.75 13.29
CA ARG A 642 -4.64 -38.45 13.80
C ARG A 642 -5.51 -37.77 12.76
N PHE A 643 -6.62 -37.22 13.20
CA PHE A 643 -7.57 -36.52 12.35
C PHE A 643 -7.29 -35.02 12.40
N THR A 644 -6.83 -34.41 11.30
CA THR A 644 -6.40 -33.01 11.28
C THR A 644 -7.51 -32.09 10.80
N ILE A 645 -7.92 -31.14 11.64
CA ILE A 645 -8.89 -30.10 11.35
C ILE A 645 -8.16 -28.75 11.25
N ALA A 646 -8.27 -28.07 10.11
CA ALA A 646 -7.67 -26.75 9.91
C ALA A 646 -8.72 -25.64 9.91
N LEU A 647 -8.52 -24.61 10.74
CA LEU A 647 -9.34 -23.41 10.78
C LEU A 647 -8.75 -22.31 9.90
N PHE A 648 -9.57 -21.70 9.05
CA PHE A 648 -9.21 -20.61 8.14
C PHE A 648 -10.20 -19.44 8.25
N GLY A 649 -9.81 -18.26 7.76
CA GLY A 649 -10.63 -17.04 7.80
C GLY A 649 -9.81 -15.78 8.03
N ALA A 650 -10.39 -14.61 7.72
CA ALA A 650 -9.80 -13.29 7.95
C ALA A 650 -9.32 -13.07 9.39
N PHE A 651 -8.49 -12.04 9.59
CA PHE A 651 -8.14 -11.61 10.94
C PHE A 651 -9.41 -11.18 11.72
N SER A 652 -9.45 -11.46 13.03
CA SER A 652 -10.64 -11.23 13.88
C SER A 652 -11.94 -11.93 13.46
N ALA A 653 -11.90 -12.92 12.55
CA ALA A 653 -13.07 -13.73 12.22
C ALA A 653 -13.54 -14.65 13.38
N GLY A 654 -12.73 -14.77 14.43
CA GLY A 654 -13.01 -15.60 15.61
C GLY A 654 -12.63 -17.06 15.44
N LYS A 655 -11.57 -17.36 14.69
CA LYS A 655 -11.00 -18.72 14.54
C LYS A 655 -10.59 -19.32 15.88
N SER A 656 -9.75 -18.62 16.64
CA SER A 656 -9.30 -19.07 17.97
C SER A 656 -10.47 -19.16 18.98
N SER A 657 -11.48 -18.30 18.85
CA SER A 657 -12.71 -18.37 19.64
C SER A 657 -13.52 -19.64 19.31
N LEU A 658 -13.68 -19.97 18.02
CA LEU A 658 -14.32 -21.20 17.59
C LEU A 658 -13.52 -22.43 18.06
N ALA A 659 -12.20 -22.40 17.94
CA ALA A 659 -11.34 -23.45 18.46
C ALA A 659 -11.57 -23.68 19.95
N ASN A 660 -11.53 -22.63 20.78
CA ASN A 660 -11.84 -22.72 22.21
C ASN A 660 -13.25 -23.27 22.46
N ALA A 661 -14.24 -22.84 21.69
CA ALA A 661 -15.61 -23.36 21.79
C ALA A 661 -15.69 -24.86 21.48
N LEU A 662 -14.92 -25.35 20.50
CA LEU A 662 -14.83 -26.77 20.17
C LEU A 662 -14.13 -27.57 21.27
N LEU A 663 -13.02 -27.05 21.81
CA LEU A 663 -12.30 -27.64 22.94
C LEU A 663 -13.14 -27.67 24.22
N GLY A 664 -14.03 -26.70 24.40
CA GLY A 664 -14.86 -26.51 25.60
C GLY A 664 -14.21 -25.65 26.69
N GLU A 665 -13.05 -25.06 26.41
CA GLU A 665 -12.23 -24.30 27.35
C GLU A 665 -11.39 -23.24 26.62
N ALA A 666 -10.99 -22.20 27.35
CA ALA A 666 -10.24 -21.06 26.81
C ALA A 666 -8.74 -21.36 26.78
N VAL A 667 -8.27 -21.99 25.69
CA VAL A 667 -6.90 -22.49 25.55
C VAL A 667 -6.04 -21.58 24.68
N LEU A 668 -6.55 -21.21 23.50
CA LEU A 668 -5.88 -20.27 22.61
C LEU A 668 -6.22 -18.82 23.03
N PRO A 669 -5.24 -17.90 23.06
CA PRO A 669 -5.54 -16.50 23.31
C PRO A 669 -6.42 -15.94 22.19
N VAL A 670 -7.36 -15.09 22.58
CA VAL A 670 -8.22 -14.34 21.68
C VAL A 670 -7.82 -12.87 21.83
N SER A 671 -7.50 -12.20 20.72
CA SER A 671 -7.09 -10.80 20.73
C SER A 671 -7.66 -10.05 19.53
N PRO A 672 -8.07 -8.79 19.69
CA PRO A 672 -8.47 -7.92 18.59
C PRO A 672 -7.28 -7.34 17.81
N ASN A 673 -6.04 -7.48 18.31
CA ASN A 673 -4.81 -7.07 17.62
C ASN A 673 -4.20 -8.24 16.83
N PRO A 674 -3.41 -8.02 15.76
CA PRO A 674 -2.82 -9.08 14.93
C PRO A 674 -1.94 -10.07 15.71
N THR A 675 -2.52 -11.06 16.38
CA THR A 675 -1.77 -11.97 17.27
C THR A 675 -1.27 -13.24 16.59
N THR A 676 -2.03 -13.78 15.64
CA THR A 676 -1.71 -15.11 15.07
C THR A 676 -0.81 -14.98 13.85
N ALA A 677 0.47 -14.65 14.07
CA ALA A 677 1.52 -14.72 13.04
C ALA A 677 2.13 -16.13 12.89
N ALA A 678 1.83 -17.06 13.81
CA ALA A 678 2.32 -18.44 13.78
C ALA A 678 1.16 -19.45 13.72
N VAL A 679 1.43 -20.63 13.16
CA VAL A 679 0.46 -21.75 13.18
C VAL A 679 0.42 -22.37 14.56
N ASN A 680 -0.77 -22.53 15.13
CA ASN A 680 -0.97 -23.19 16.42
C ASN A 680 -1.66 -24.54 16.23
N ARG A 681 -1.05 -25.60 16.75
CA ARG A 681 -1.58 -26.96 16.70
C ARG A 681 -1.91 -27.44 18.10
N ILE A 682 -3.14 -27.84 18.32
CA ILE A 682 -3.55 -28.49 19.56
C ILE A 682 -3.52 -30.00 19.31
N VAL A 683 -2.59 -30.66 19.99
CA VAL A 683 -2.30 -32.09 19.82
C VAL A 683 -2.57 -32.86 21.11
N PRO A 684 -2.88 -34.16 21.03
CA PRO A 684 -3.00 -34.99 22.22
C PRO A 684 -1.68 -35.04 23.01
N PRO A 685 -1.71 -35.04 24.36
CA PRO A 685 -0.52 -35.14 25.17
C PRO A 685 0.14 -36.52 25.03
N THR A 686 1.45 -36.57 25.15
CA THR A 686 2.26 -37.79 25.10
C THR A 686 3.01 -37.99 26.42
N ALA A 687 3.68 -39.13 26.59
CA ALA A 687 4.53 -39.37 27.75
C ALA A 687 5.71 -38.39 27.83
N GLU A 688 6.21 -37.93 26.68
CA GLU A 688 7.31 -36.96 26.57
C GLU A 688 6.83 -35.51 26.72
N HIS A 689 5.60 -35.22 26.30
CA HIS A 689 4.98 -33.90 26.34
C HIS A 689 3.63 -33.96 27.07
N PRO A 690 3.63 -33.77 28.41
CA PRO A 690 2.42 -33.89 29.22
C PRO A 690 1.45 -32.72 28.96
N HIS A 691 0.22 -32.89 29.46
CA HIS A 691 -0.82 -31.88 29.38
C HIS A 691 -0.34 -30.50 29.86
N GLY A 692 -0.66 -29.46 29.09
CA GLY A 692 -0.33 -28.06 29.43
C GLY A 692 1.10 -27.64 29.05
N THR A 693 1.81 -28.44 28.25
CA THR A 693 3.13 -28.09 27.69
C THR A 693 3.02 -27.74 26.22
N ALA A 694 3.91 -26.88 25.72
CA ALA A 694 3.97 -26.53 24.31
C ALA A 694 5.38 -26.68 23.74
N THR A 695 5.47 -27.00 22.46
CA THR A 695 6.70 -27.03 21.68
C THR A 695 6.65 -25.89 20.66
N VAL A 696 7.54 -24.91 20.81
CA VAL A 696 7.66 -23.75 19.91
C VAL A 696 8.78 -24.01 18.91
N LEU A 697 8.44 -24.05 17.63
CA LEU A 697 9.39 -24.14 16.53
C LEU A 697 9.78 -22.74 16.05
N MET A 698 11.03 -22.36 16.27
CA MET A 698 11.57 -21.06 15.85
C MET A 698 11.92 -21.08 14.36
N LYS A 699 11.70 -19.96 13.65
CA LYS A 699 12.13 -19.79 12.25
C LYS A 699 13.64 -19.99 12.12
N SER A 700 14.10 -20.44 10.95
CA SER A 700 15.52 -20.42 10.64
C SER A 700 16.03 -18.98 10.51
N ARG A 701 17.33 -18.78 10.75
CA ARG A 701 17.96 -17.45 10.64
C ARG A 701 17.82 -16.86 9.24
N GLU A 702 17.99 -17.68 8.22
CA GLU A 702 17.81 -17.31 6.81
C GLU A 702 16.38 -16.86 6.52
N ALA A 703 15.37 -17.64 6.97
CA ALA A 703 13.97 -17.28 6.78
C ALA A 703 13.63 -15.94 7.42
N MET A 704 14.11 -15.67 8.64
CA MET A 704 13.86 -14.41 9.33
C MET A 704 14.53 -13.22 8.63
N LEU A 705 15.78 -13.36 8.19
CA LEU A 705 16.49 -12.29 7.47
C LEU A 705 15.82 -11.95 6.15
N ASP A 706 15.33 -12.96 5.44
CA ASP A 706 14.59 -12.76 4.20
C ASP A 706 13.25 -12.02 4.44
N ASP A 707 12.56 -12.28 5.56
CA ASP A 707 11.33 -11.55 5.93
C ASP A 707 11.63 -10.06 6.16
N LEU A 708 12.77 -9.76 6.80
CA LEU A 708 13.24 -8.38 7.02
C LEU A 708 13.61 -7.68 5.71
N ARG A 709 14.42 -8.33 4.86
CA ARG A 709 14.84 -7.78 3.56
C ARG A 709 13.64 -7.49 2.67
N TYR A 710 12.70 -8.43 2.64
CA TYR A 710 11.46 -8.30 1.89
C TYR A 710 10.66 -7.07 2.36
N SER A 711 10.43 -6.95 3.66
CA SER A 711 9.67 -5.85 4.25
C SER A 711 10.36 -4.49 4.04
N LEU A 712 11.69 -4.43 4.07
CA LEU A 712 12.44 -3.21 3.79
C LEU A 712 12.37 -2.80 2.30
N ASN A 713 12.50 -3.74 1.37
CA ASN A 713 12.38 -3.48 -0.06
C ASN A 713 11.01 -2.88 -0.41
N LEU A 714 9.93 -3.35 0.24
CA LEU A 714 8.60 -2.79 0.01
C LEU A 714 8.45 -1.35 0.52
N LEU A 715 9.23 -0.97 1.53
CA LEU A 715 9.32 0.42 2.00
C LEU A 715 10.22 1.30 1.11
N GLY A 716 10.79 0.74 0.04
CA GLY A 716 11.65 1.43 -0.91
C GLY A 716 13.12 1.50 -0.48
N GLU A 717 13.53 0.70 0.50
CA GLU A 717 14.94 0.54 0.91
C GLU A 717 15.60 -0.60 0.12
N ASP A 718 16.76 -0.38 -0.51
CA ASP A 718 17.49 -1.46 -1.17
C ASP A 718 18.18 -2.34 -0.11
N ALA A 719 17.46 -3.40 0.32
CA ALA A 719 17.89 -4.27 1.41
C ALA A 719 18.60 -5.55 0.94
N GLN A 720 18.66 -5.82 -0.37
CA GLN A 720 19.26 -7.06 -0.89
C GLN A 720 20.77 -7.11 -0.68
N SER A 721 21.44 -5.96 -0.64
CA SER A 721 22.89 -5.83 -0.47
C SER A 721 23.34 -5.58 0.97
N LEU A 722 22.39 -5.44 1.92
CA LEU A 722 22.70 -5.09 3.31
C LEU A 722 23.14 -6.31 4.13
N SER A 723 24.16 -6.10 4.97
CA SER A 723 24.54 -7.06 6.02
C SER A 723 23.48 -7.11 7.13
N ASP A 724 23.50 -8.17 7.93
CA ASP A 724 22.50 -8.39 8.99
C ASP A 724 22.42 -7.22 9.99
N ASP A 725 23.56 -6.70 10.43
CA ASP A 725 23.62 -5.53 11.32
C ASP A 725 23.08 -4.25 10.64
N ALA A 726 23.33 -4.10 9.34
CA ALA A 726 22.85 -2.97 8.57
C ALA A 726 21.32 -3.00 8.40
N LEU A 727 20.72 -4.19 8.26
CA LEU A 727 19.26 -4.35 8.20
C LEU A 727 18.60 -3.78 9.45
N LEU A 728 19.06 -4.18 10.64
CA LEU A 728 18.51 -3.70 11.91
C LEU A 728 18.70 -2.18 12.07
N GLN A 729 19.86 -1.64 11.70
CA GLN A 729 20.08 -0.19 11.76
C GLN A 729 19.13 0.59 10.84
N THR A 730 18.88 0.09 9.64
CA THR A 730 17.90 0.69 8.71
C THR A 730 16.50 0.66 9.31
N ILE A 731 16.09 -0.47 9.92
CA ILE A 731 14.78 -0.59 10.57
C ILE A 731 14.60 0.43 11.71
N HIS A 732 15.63 0.68 12.52
CA HIS A 732 15.56 1.66 13.59
C HIS A 732 15.39 3.10 13.07
N LYS A 733 15.95 3.42 11.90
CA LYS A 733 15.88 4.75 11.28
C LYS A 733 14.55 5.03 10.57
N LEU A 734 13.75 4.00 10.26
CA LEU A 734 12.44 4.18 9.63
C LEU A 734 11.50 5.02 10.50
N THR A 735 10.88 6.03 9.89
CA THR A 735 9.88 6.91 10.48
C THR A 735 8.49 6.66 9.86
N PRO A 736 7.38 6.77 10.63
CA PRO A 736 6.02 6.53 10.12
C PRO A 736 5.63 7.39 8.92
N ASP A 737 6.09 8.65 8.89
CA ASP A 737 5.75 9.62 7.83
C ASP A 737 6.33 9.28 6.46
N ALA A 738 7.39 8.47 6.40
CA ALA A 738 8.04 8.07 5.16
C ALA A 738 7.39 6.84 4.50
N VAL A 739 6.44 6.19 5.20
CA VAL A 739 5.85 4.92 4.80
C VAL A 739 4.47 5.15 4.18
N HIS A 740 4.34 4.76 2.91
CA HIS A 740 3.04 4.71 2.22
C HIS A 740 2.06 3.73 2.90
N ALA A 741 0.76 3.93 2.66
CA ALA A 741 -0.35 3.12 3.17
C ALA A 741 -0.06 1.61 3.11
N GLY A 742 0.12 1.06 1.91
CA GLY A 742 0.42 -0.37 1.69
C GLY A 742 1.71 -0.90 2.34
N GLY A 743 2.63 -0.03 2.78
CA GLY A 743 3.87 -0.42 3.46
C GLY A 743 3.76 -0.47 4.99
N ARG A 744 2.70 0.08 5.58
CA ARG A 744 2.57 0.18 7.04
C ARG A 744 2.52 -1.17 7.76
N PRO A 745 1.86 -2.22 7.25
CA PRO A 745 1.92 -3.53 7.89
C PRO A 745 3.34 -4.09 7.96
N HIS A 746 4.17 -3.83 6.94
CA HIS A 746 5.59 -4.17 6.93
C HIS A 746 6.39 -3.36 7.94
N TYR A 747 6.09 -2.07 8.09
CA TYR A 747 6.69 -1.23 9.13
C TYR A 747 6.40 -1.77 10.54
N SER A 748 5.15 -2.15 10.85
CA SER A 748 4.79 -2.75 12.14
C SER A 748 5.55 -4.05 12.41
N PHE A 749 5.59 -4.96 11.42
CA PHE A 749 6.38 -6.19 11.49
C PHE A 749 7.86 -5.91 11.77
N LEU A 750 8.47 -4.97 11.03
CA LEU A 750 9.87 -4.61 11.20
C LEU A 750 10.16 -4.05 12.60
N LYS A 751 9.28 -3.21 13.15
CA LYS A 751 9.43 -2.69 14.52
C LYS A 751 9.26 -3.78 15.58
N ALA A 752 8.31 -4.69 15.41
CA ALA A 752 8.13 -5.85 16.29
C ALA A 752 9.37 -6.76 16.28
N ALA A 753 9.89 -7.07 15.08
CA ALA A 753 11.12 -7.84 14.90
C ALA A 753 12.33 -7.13 15.52
N ALA A 754 12.50 -5.83 15.30
CA ALA A 754 13.60 -5.07 15.92
C ALA A 754 13.53 -5.07 17.45
N LYS A 755 12.32 -4.94 18.02
CA LYS A 755 12.09 -4.99 19.48
C LYS A 755 12.45 -6.36 20.07
N GLY A 756 12.12 -7.45 19.38
CA GLY A 756 12.34 -8.82 19.86
C GLY A 756 13.70 -9.44 19.50
N TRP A 757 14.45 -8.83 18.57
CA TRP A 757 15.66 -9.43 17.98
C TRP A 757 16.68 -9.90 19.02
N ALA A 758 17.04 -9.03 19.96
CA ALA A 758 18.07 -9.31 20.96
C ALA A 758 17.71 -10.50 21.88
N ALA A 759 16.42 -10.75 22.13
CA ALA A 759 15.96 -11.84 22.99
C ALA A 759 15.82 -13.18 22.25
N HIS A 760 15.59 -13.16 20.94
CA HIS A 760 15.18 -14.34 20.18
C HIS A 760 16.16 -14.79 19.09
N GLU A 761 17.15 -13.98 18.70
CA GLU A 761 18.15 -14.37 17.69
C GLU A 761 18.86 -15.67 18.04
N ALA A 762 19.24 -15.85 19.32
CA ALA A 762 19.94 -17.05 19.79
C ALA A 762 19.11 -18.35 19.69
N HIS A 763 17.78 -18.23 19.54
CA HIS A 763 16.85 -19.35 19.50
C HIS A 763 16.42 -19.72 18.06
N LEU A 764 16.85 -18.96 17.04
CA LEU A 764 16.48 -19.23 15.65
C LEU A 764 16.94 -20.64 15.21
N GLY A 765 16.03 -21.38 14.56
CA GLY A 765 16.21 -22.76 14.12
C GLY A 765 16.06 -23.83 15.20
N GLN A 766 15.75 -23.46 16.45
CA GLN A 766 15.59 -24.40 17.56
C GLN A 766 14.13 -24.78 17.81
N ARG A 767 13.93 -25.91 18.50
CA ARG A 767 12.65 -26.32 19.10
C ARG A 767 12.72 -26.06 20.61
N LEU A 768 11.83 -25.20 21.12
CA LEU A 768 11.78 -24.83 22.52
C LEU A 768 10.61 -25.55 23.19
N ALA A 769 10.87 -26.26 24.29
CA ALA A 769 9.81 -26.76 25.16
C ALA A 769 9.47 -25.68 26.18
N VAL A 770 8.22 -25.23 26.19
CA VAL A 770 7.73 -24.13 27.03
C VAL A 770 6.51 -24.54 27.83
N SER A 771 6.26 -23.82 28.92
CA SER A 771 5.05 -23.99 29.72
C SER A 771 3.80 -23.43 29.01
N GLY A 772 2.61 -23.83 29.44
CA GLY A 772 1.34 -23.27 28.95
C GLY A 772 1.21 -21.76 29.18
N GLU A 773 1.88 -21.19 30.19
CA GLU A 773 1.91 -19.74 30.42
C GLU A 773 2.83 -19.02 29.41
N GLU A 774 4.02 -19.57 29.15
CA GLU A 774 4.93 -19.04 28.13
C GLU A 774 4.37 -19.17 26.72
N PHE A 775 3.62 -20.24 26.45
CA PHE A 775 2.86 -20.43 25.22
C PHE A 775 1.99 -19.21 24.89
N GLN A 776 1.23 -18.69 25.86
CA GLN A 776 0.36 -17.53 25.67
C GLN A 776 1.13 -16.31 25.17
N LEU A 777 2.35 -16.11 25.68
CA LEU A 777 3.21 -14.98 25.29
C LEU A 777 3.72 -15.12 23.85
N TYR A 778 4.08 -16.34 23.42
CA TYR A 778 4.52 -16.59 22.05
C TYR A 778 3.41 -16.44 21.01
N VAL A 779 2.15 -16.63 21.41
CA VAL A 779 0.99 -16.40 20.53
C VAL A 779 0.52 -14.94 20.59
N ALA A 780 0.51 -14.30 21.75
CA ALA A 780 -0.10 -12.97 21.91
C ALA A 780 0.85 -11.79 21.63
N GLU A 781 2.16 -11.91 21.91
CA GLU A 781 3.10 -10.80 21.74
C GLU A 781 3.75 -10.82 20.34
N GLU A 782 3.46 -9.81 19.51
CA GLU A 782 4.03 -9.70 18.15
C GLU A 782 5.57 -9.77 18.13
N SER A 783 6.24 -9.16 19.11
CA SER A 783 7.71 -9.18 19.23
C SER A 783 8.30 -10.57 19.50
N ARG A 784 7.46 -11.57 19.82
CA ARG A 784 7.86 -12.98 19.91
C ARG A 784 7.32 -13.78 18.74
N SER A 785 6.03 -13.63 18.46
CA SER A 785 5.27 -14.35 17.44
C SER A 785 5.91 -14.24 16.05
N CYS A 786 6.50 -13.08 15.71
CA CYS A 786 7.17 -12.89 14.41
C CYS A 786 8.39 -13.82 14.16
N PHE A 787 9.01 -14.35 15.21
CA PHE A 787 10.14 -15.28 15.16
C PHE A 787 9.72 -16.76 15.16
N VAL A 788 8.44 -17.04 15.39
CA VAL A 788 7.89 -18.39 15.50
C VAL A 788 7.41 -18.86 14.14
N SER A 789 7.68 -20.12 13.82
CA SER A 789 7.15 -20.80 12.63
C SER A 789 5.86 -21.55 12.97
N GLU A 790 5.89 -22.31 14.06
CA GLU A 790 4.81 -23.22 14.46
C GLU A 790 4.86 -23.45 15.97
N ILE A 791 3.70 -23.66 16.58
CA ILE A 791 3.57 -24.02 17.99
C ILE A 791 2.69 -25.24 18.14
N GLU A 792 3.16 -26.28 18.82
CA GLU A 792 2.39 -27.46 19.18
C GLU A 792 2.05 -27.44 20.66
N LEU A 793 0.77 -27.23 21.00
CA LEU A 793 0.26 -27.29 22.37
C LEU A 793 -0.28 -28.69 22.67
N HIS A 794 0.30 -29.35 23.67
CA HIS A 794 -0.13 -30.65 24.15
C HIS A 794 -1.25 -30.50 25.19
N HIS A 795 -2.49 -30.67 24.75
CA HIS A 795 -3.67 -30.39 25.57
C HIS A 795 -4.65 -31.56 25.58
N SER A 796 -5.18 -31.89 26.75
CA SER A 796 -6.07 -33.04 26.95
C SER A 796 -7.50 -32.53 27.05
N ASN A 797 -8.35 -32.92 26.12
CA ASN A 797 -9.75 -32.52 26.03
C ASN A 797 -10.55 -33.60 25.27
N PRO A 798 -11.89 -33.53 25.24
CA PRO A 798 -12.71 -34.54 24.58
C PRO A 798 -12.42 -34.75 23.09
N LEU A 799 -11.98 -33.73 22.35
CA LEU A 799 -11.61 -33.86 20.93
C LEU A 799 -10.24 -34.53 20.77
N THR A 800 -9.22 -34.08 21.50
CA THR A 800 -7.87 -34.66 21.41
C THR A 800 -7.81 -36.09 21.92
N ALA A 801 -8.66 -36.47 22.89
CA ALA A 801 -8.84 -37.85 23.34
C ALA A 801 -9.36 -38.79 22.23
N GLN A 802 -10.06 -38.23 21.24
CA GLN A 802 -10.51 -38.93 20.04
C GLN A 802 -9.46 -38.90 18.92
N GLY A 803 -8.21 -38.51 19.19
CA GLY A 803 -7.14 -38.46 18.17
C GLY A 803 -7.25 -37.28 17.20
N ILE A 804 -8.07 -36.28 17.50
CA ILE A 804 -8.22 -35.07 16.68
C ILE A 804 -7.09 -34.09 16.96
N VAL A 805 -6.52 -33.52 15.91
CA VAL A 805 -5.56 -32.42 15.93
C VAL A 805 -6.23 -31.19 15.36
N LEU A 806 -6.28 -30.12 16.14
CA LEU A 806 -6.86 -28.84 15.72
C LEU A 806 -5.75 -27.88 15.32
N VAL A 807 -5.84 -27.28 14.14
CA VAL A 807 -4.85 -26.35 13.61
C VAL A 807 -5.48 -24.99 13.42
N ASP A 808 -5.09 -24.01 14.23
CA ASP A 808 -5.44 -22.61 14.05
C ASP A 808 -4.38 -21.94 13.15
N THR A 809 -4.80 -21.53 11.96
CA THR A 809 -3.90 -20.93 10.97
C THR A 809 -3.88 -19.40 11.08
N PRO A 810 -2.75 -18.73 10.73
CA PRO A 810 -2.69 -17.29 10.59
C PRO A 810 -3.81 -16.74 9.69
N GLY A 811 -4.29 -15.52 9.96
CA GLY A 811 -5.29 -14.87 9.12
C GLY A 811 -4.82 -14.69 7.68
N ALA A 812 -5.75 -14.77 6.71
CA ALA A 812 -5.47 -14.58 5.28
C ALA A 812 -4.86 -13.20 4.95
N ASP A 813 -5.05 -12.21 5.84
CA ASP A 813 -4.48 -10.85 5.76
C ASP A 813 -3.06 -10.72 6.30
N SER A 814 -2.45 -11.80 6.78
CA SER A 814 -1.12 -11.69 7.37
C SER A 814 -0.10 -11.18 6.35
N VAL A 815 0.57 -10.10 6.73
CA VAL A 815 1.55 -9.29 5.97
C VAL A 815 2.67 -10.12 5.33
N ASN A 816 2.91 -11.33 5.86
CA ASN A 816 3.98 -12.19 5.41
C ASN A 816 3.53 -13.01 4.19
N ALA A 817 4.09 -12.71 3.03
CA ALA A 817 3.90 -13.44 1.77
C ALA A 817 4.28 -14.94 1.85
N ARG A 818 4.83 -15.41 2.99
CA ARG A 818 5.12 -16.82 3.29
C ARG A 818 4.02 -17.57 4.06
N HIS A 819 3.01 -16.89 4.61
CA HIS A 819 1.89 -17.58 5.27
C HIS A 819 0.91 -18.25 4.29
N THR A 820 0.89 -17.85 3.03
CA THR A 820 0.10 -18.46 1.94
C THR A 820 0.52 -19.90 1.63
N GLY A 821 1.82 -20.22 1.63
CA GLY A 821 2.32 -21.58 1.38
C GLY A 821 2.05 -22.54 2.55
N VAL A 822 2.11 -22.03 3.79
CA VAL A 822 1.75 -22.80 5.00
C VAL A 822 0.25 -23.12 5.01
N ALA A 823 -0.59 -22.14 4.70
CA ALA A 823 -2.04 -22.33 4.54
C ALA A 823 -2.37 -23.38 3.47
N PHE A 824 -1.65 -23.37 2.34
CA PHE A 824 -1.84 -24.35 1.26
C PHE A 824 -1.51 -25.78 1.69
N ASN A 825 -0.41 -25.99 2.43
CA ASN A 825 -0.06 -27.32 2.97
C ASN A 825 -1.17 -27.88 3.88
N TYR A 826 -1.81 -27.04 4.68
CA TYR A 826 -2.95 -27.47 5.49
C TYR A 826 -4.21 -27.73 4.65
N ILE A 827 -4.46 -26.97 3.59
CA ILE A 827 -5.55 -27.27 2.64
C ILE A 827 -5.34 -28.65 1.98
N LYS A 828 -4.10 -28.97 1.55
CA LYS A 828 -3.73 -30.26 0.95
C LYS A 828 -3.91 -31.42 1.94
N ASN A 829 -3.38 -31.30 3.16
CA ASN A 829 -3.22 -32.41 4.09
C ASN A 829 -4.27 -32.49 5.21
N ALA A 830 -5.12 -31.48 5.42
CA ALA A 830 -6.18 -31.55 6.43
C ALA A 830 -7.32 -32.48 5.99
N ASP A 831 -7.85 -33.25 6.94
CA ASP A 831 -8.99 -34.14 6.72
C ASP A 831 -10.32 -33.37 6.72
N ALA A 832 -10.38 -32.23 7.43
CA ALA A 832 -11.50 -31.29 7.40
C ALA A 832 -11.03 -29.82 7.45
N ILE A 833 -11.77 -28.94 6.78
CA ILE A 833 -11.50 -27.51 6.68
C ILE A 833 -12.68 -26.74 7.27
N LEU A 834 -12.41 -25.90 8.27
CA LEU A 834 -13.40 -24.99 8.87
C LEU A 834 -13.08 -23.55 8.44
N PHE A 835 -13.87 -23.00 7.54
CA PHE A 835 -13.74 -21.59 7.13
C PHE A 835 -14.63 -20.71 8.00
N VAL A 836 -14.03 -19.80 8.76
CA VAL A 836 -14.72 -18.93 9.72
C VAL A 836 -14.78 -17.51 9.16
N THR A 837 -15.98 -16.94 9.07
CA THR A 837 -16.21 -15.53 8.73
C THR A 837 -17.03 -14.86 9.83
N TYR A 838 -16.81 -13.57 10.07
CA TYR A 838 -17.48 -12.83 11.14
C TYR A 838 -18.84 -12.29 10.67
N TYR A 839 -19.88 -12.38 11.49
CA TYR A 839 -21.25 -11.99 11.13
C TYR A 839 -21.36 -10.55 10.55
N ASN A 840 -20.77 -9.54 11.21
CA ASN A 840 -20.85 -8.13 10.78
C ASN A 840 -19.97 -7.78 9.56
N HIS A 841 -18.97 -8.60 9.28
CA HIS A 841 -17.98 -8.40 8.21
C HIS A 841 -17.93 -9.63 7.31
N ALA A 842 -19.10 -10.22 7.07
CA ALA A 842 -19.17 -11.44 6.31
C ALA A 842 -18.65 -11.18 4.89
N PHE A 843 -17.65 -11.95 4.48
CA PHE A 843 -17.05 -11.89 3.14
C PHE A 843 -16.19 -10.64 2.83
N SER A 844 -15.26 -10.34 3.75
CA SER A 844 -14.23 -9.31 3.60
C SER A 844 -13.32 -9.52 2.37
N GLN A 845 -12.50 -8.51 2.01
CA GLN A 845 -11.55 -8.64 0.89
C GLN A 845 -10.56 -9.81 1.11
N ALA A 846 -10.13 -10.02 2.35
CA ALA A 846 -9.33 -11.15 2.80
C ALA A 846 -9.97 -12.50 2.48
N ASP A 847 -11.24 -12.62 2.84
CA ASP A 847 -12.03 -13.84 2.66
C ASP A 847 -12.15 -14.17 1.17
N ARG A 848 -12.35 -13.15 0.32
CA ARG A 848 -12.39 -13.31 -1.15
C ARG A 848 -11.08 -13.88 -1.67
N GLN A 849 -9.94 -13.32 -1.26
CA GLN A 849 -8.62 -13.77 -1.71
C GLN A 849 -8.36 -15.23 -1.32
N PHE A 850 -8.68 -15.61 -0.07
CA PHE A 850 -8.56 -16.98 0.39
C PHE A 850 -9.47 -17.94 -0.38
N LEU A 851 -10.74 -17.56 -0.60
CA LEU A 851 -11.70 -18.40 -1.30
C LEU A 851 -11.38 -18.55 -2.79
N LEU A 852 -10.76 -17.56 -3.43
CA LEU A 852 -10.20 -17.70 -4.78
C LEU A 852 -9.11 -18.78 -4.81
N GLN A 853 -8.21 -18.81 -3.81
CA GLN A 853 -7.18 -19.85 -3.69
C GLN A 853 -7.82 -21.23 -3.46
N LEU A 854 -8.83 -21.31 -2.60
CA LEU A 854 -9.56 -22.54 -2.30
C LEU A 854 -10.34 -23.07 -3.51
N GLY A 855 -11.00 -22.17 -4.26
CA GLY A 855 -11.74 -22.49 -5.48
C GLY A 855 -10.87 -23.13 -6.57
N ARG A 856 -9.58 -22.79 -6.64
CA ARG A 856 -8.62 -23.41 -7.59
C ARG A 856 -8.38 -24.90 -7.34
N VAL A 857 -8.54 -25.35 -6.09
CA VAL A 857 -8.21 -26.71 -5.65
C VAL A 857 -9.43 -27.52 -5.19
N LYS A 858 -10.61 -26.92 -5.06
CA LYS A 858 -11.83 -27.59 -4.58
C LYS A 858 -12.12 -28.91 -5.31
N ASP A 859 -12.08 -28.90 -6.64
CA ASP A 859 -12.41 -30.08 -7.46
C ASP A 859 -11.34 -31.19 -7.40
N GLN A 860 -10.22 -30.97 -6.70
CA GLN A 860 -9.16 -31.96 -6.51
C GLN A 860 -9.35 -32.84 -5.27
N PHE A 861 -10.29 -32.50 -4.38
CA PHE A 861 -10.56 -33.30 -3.18
C PHE A 861 -11.64 -34.36 -3.46
N GLU A 862 -11.41 -35.60 -3.00
CA GLU A 862 -12.34 -36.73 -3.19
C GLU A 862 -13.62 -36.59 -2.35
N LEU A 863 -13.57 -35.85 -1.25
CA LEU A 863 -14.68 -35.58 -0.34
C LEU A 863 -14.87 -34.06 -0.17
N ASP A 864 -16.13 -33.62 -0.06
CA ASP A 864 -16.46 -32.24 0.31
C ASP A 864 -16.21 -32.03 1.81
N LYS A 865 -14.93 -31.81 2.13
CA LYS A 865 -14.39 -31.71 3.50
C LYS A 865 -14.53 -30.31 4.13
N MET A 866 -15.30 -29.41 3.52
CA MET A 866 -15.35 -27.99 3.88
C MET A 866 -16.62 -27.61 4.63
N PHE A 867 -16.46 -26.85 5.71
CA PHE A 867 -17.54 -26.31 6.54
C PHE A 867 -17.35 -24.80 6.66
N PHE A 868 -18.43 -24.05 6.46
CA PHE A 868 -18.43 -22.58 6.50
C PHE A 868 -19.15 -22.12 7.77
N ILE A 869 -18.44 -21.43 8.64
CA ILE A 869 -18.92 -20.97 9.94
C ILE A 869 -19.11 -19.46 9.88
N VAL A 870 -20.37 -19.02 10.00
CA VAL A 870 -20.70 -17.60 10.18
C VAL A 870 -20.75 -17.33 11.67
N ASN A 871 -19.61 -16.88 12.20
CA ASN A 871 -19.37 -16.73 13.62
C ASN A 871 -19.94 -15.41 14.19
N ALA A 872 -20.17 -15.37 15.49
CA ALA A 872 -20.86 -14.27 16.19
C ALA A 872 -22.32 -14.09 15.74
N ALA A 873 -23.01 -15.21 15.44
CA ALA A 873 -24.43 -15.20 15.07
C ALA A 873 -25.36 -14.67 16.18
N ASP A 874 -24.88 -14.58 17.42
CA ASP A 874 -25.60 -13.92 18.52
C ASP A 874 -25.76 -12.41 18.33
N LEU A 875 -25.02 -11.80 17.39
CA LEU A 875 -25.15 -10.38 17.06
C LEU A 875 -26.43 -10.05 16.29
N ALA A 876 -27.08 -11.04 15.67
CA ALA A 876 -28.33 -10.83 14.94
C ALA A 876 -29.42 -10.29 15.88
N ALA A 877 -30.16 -9.27 15.45
CA ALA A 877 -31.29 -8.75 16.22
C ALA A 877 -32.47 -9.74 16.22
N ASP A 878 -32.69 -10.44 15.11
CA ASP A 878 -33.76 -11.41 14.89
C ASP A 878 -33.36 -12.48 13.84
N GLU A 879 -34.25 -13.45 13.61
CA GLU A 879 -34.02 -14.53 12.64
C GLU A 879 -34.03 -14.06 11.18
N GLU A 880 -34.80 -13.02 10.84
CA GLU A 880 -34.87 -12.50 9.47
C GLU A 880 -33.53 -11.86 9.05
N GLU A 881 -32.91 -11.09 9.96
CA GLU A 881 -31.60 -10.50 9.76
C GLU A 881 -30.53 -11.57 9.56
N ARG A 882 -30.54 -12.59 10.43
CA ARG A 882 -29.61 -13.72 10.35
C ARG A 882 -29.70 -14.42 9.01
N ASP A 883 -30.92 -14.73 8.57
CA ASP A 883 -31.17 -15.44 7.32
C ASP A 883 -30.79 -14.59 6.09
N GLY A 884 -30.98 -13.26 6.19
CA GLY A 884 -30.50 -12.30 5.18
C GLY A 884 -28.97 -12.29 5.02
N VAL A 885 -28.23 -12.31 6.13
CA VAL A 885 -26.75 -12.40 6.12
C VAL A 885 -26.29 -13.73 5.55
N LEU A 886 -26.93 -14.84 5.94
CA LEU A 886 -26.62 -16.17 5.39
C LEU A 886 -26.83 -16.23 3.87
N ALA A 887 -27.94 -15.67 3.35
CA ALA A 887 -28.21 -15.59 1.92
C ALA A 887 -27.21 -14.68 1.17
N HIS A 888 -26.66 -13.67 1.83
CA HIS A 888 -25.57 -12.86 1.27
C HIS A 888 -24.27 -13.66 1.16
N VAL A 889 -23.88 -14.36 2.23
CA VAL A 889 -22.68 -15.22 2.24
C VAL A 889 -22.79 -16.32 1.20
N GLU A 890 -23.95 -16.96 1.09
CA GLU A 890 -24.19 -18.03 0.12
C GLU A 890 -23.96 -17.57 -1.33
N ARG A 891 -24.57 -16.43 -1.73
CA ARG A 891 -24.42 -15.88 -3.07
C ARG A 891 -22.96 -15.59 -3.40
N ASN A 892 -22.24 -15.04 -2.43
CA ASN A 892 -20.81 -14.73 -2.57
C ASN A 892 -19.96 -16.00 -2.72
N LEU A 893 -20.21 -17.05 -1.93
CA LEU A 893 -19.53 -18.35 -2.08
C LEU A 893 -19.80 -18.99 -3.44
N GLN A 894 -21.04 -18.92 -3.93
CA GLN A 894 -21.42 -19.42 -5.25
C GLN A 894 -20.71 -18.69 -6.39
N GLN A 895 -20.59 -17.35 -6.31
CA GLN A 895 -19.83 -16.54 -7.27
C GLN A 895 -18.35 -16.96 -7.36
N HIS A 896 -17.77 -17.48 -6.28
CA HIS A 896 -16.39 -17.92 -6.21
C HIS A 896 -16.21 -19.43 -6.46
N GLY A 897 -17.21 -20.09 -7.08
CA GLY A 897 -17.13 -21.49 -7.50
C GLY A 897 -17.49 -22.52 -6.43
N ILE A 898 -17.87 -22.10 -5.23
CA ILE A 898 -18.25 -23.01 -4.14
C ILE A 898 -19.75 -23.30 -4.23
N ARG A 899 -20.06 -24.37 -4.98
CA ARG A 899 -21.44 -24.90 -5.07
C ARG A 899 -21.82 -25.67 -3.79
N PHE A 900 -23.06 -25.50 -3.34
CA PHE A 900 -23.66 -26.15 -2.17
C PHE A 900 -22.84 -26.07 -0.87
N PRO A 901 -22.50 -24.86 -0.37
CA PRO A 901 -21.67 -24.71 0.82
C PRO A 901 -22.38 -25.21 2.09
N ARG A 902 -21.69 -26.05 2.90
CA ARG A 902 -22.16 -26.48 4.23
C ARG A 902 -22.00 -25.32 5.24
N MET A 903 -22.99 -24.44 5.34
CA MET A 903 -22.94 -23.23 6.17
C MET A 903 -23.64 -23.41 7.52
N PHE A 904 -23.02 -22.88 8.58
CA PHE A 904 -23.55 -22.92 9.95
C PHE A 904 -23.41 -21.54 10.63
N PRO A 905 -24.51 -20.90 11.05
CA PRO A 905 -24.45 -19.76 11.95
C PRO A 905 -24.08 -20.23 13.37
N VAL A 906 -23.00 -19.69 13.93
CA VAL A 906 -22.49 -20.10 15.26
C VAL A 906 -22.15 -18.87 16.12
N SER A 907 -22.45 -18.92 17.40
CA SER A 907 -21.86 -18.03 18.41
C SER A 907 -20.81 -18.81 19.21
N SER A 908 -19.54 -18.69 18.84
CA SER A 908 -18.45 -19.39 19.54
C SER A 908 -18.37 -19.01 21.02
N LEU A 909 -18.72 -17.77 21.35
CA LEU A 909 -18.75 -17.26 22.72
C LEU A 909 -19.82 -17.98 23.55
N GLN A 910 -21.09 -17.96 23.10
CA GLN A 910 -22.18 -18.62 23.81
C GLN A 910 -21.95 -20.13 23.91
N ALA A 911 -21.36 -20.74 22.87
CA ALA A 911 -20.97 -22.14 22.89
C ALA A 911 -19.95 -22.43 24.00
N LEU A 912 -18.89 -21.63 24.10
CA LEU A 912 -17.86 -21.79 25.13
C LEU A 912 -18.42 -21.57 26.54
N ASP A 913 -19.16 -20.49 26.75
CA ASP A 913 -19.78 -20.19 28.05
C ASP A 913 -20.78 -21.28 28.45
N GLY A 914 -21.59 -21.74 27.48
CA GLY A 914 -22.52 -22.85 27.66
C GLY A 914 -21.82 -24.14 28.08
N LYS A 915 -20.70 -24.50 27.44
CA LYS A 915 -19.90 -25.67 27.82
C LYS A 915 -19.25 -25.52 29.20
N ARG A 916 -18.63 -24.37 29.49
CA ARG A 916 -17.99 -24.10 30.80
C ARG A 916 -18.99 -24.10 31.95
N MET A 917 -20.18 -23.54 31.74
CA MET A 917 -21.26 -23.48 32.73
C MET A 917 -22.15 -24.74 32.74
N ASN A 918 -21.91 -25.70 31.84
CA ASN A 918 -22.78 -26.86 31.61
C ASN A 918 -24.25 -26.48 31.31
N ASN A 919 -24.47 -25.36 30.63
CA ASN A 919 -25.80 -24.87 30.26
C ASN A 919 -26.20 -25.36 28.86
N LYS A 920 -27.00 -26.43 28.80
CA LYS A 920 -27.47 -27.04 27.54
C LYS A 920 -28.27 -26.08 26.66
N ALA A 921 -29.10 -25.22 27.25
CA ALA A 921 -29.92 -24.27 26.49
C ALA A 921 -29.03 -23.25 25.76
N LEU A 922 -27.96 -22.78 26.41
CA LEU A 922 -27.01 -21.84 25.81
C LEU A 922 -26.17 -22.50 24.70
N ILE A 923 -25.82 -23.79 24.86
CA ILE A 923 -25.14 -24.56 23.81
C ILE A 923 -26.04 -24.69 22.58
N GLU A 924 -27.33 -24.99 22.76
CA GLU A 924 -28.29 -25.13 21.65
C GLU A 924 -28.56 -23.78 20.96
N GLN A 925 -28.72 -22.70 21.73
CA GLN A 925 -28.88 -21.33 21.20
C GLN A 925 -27.66 -20.85 20.40
N SER A 926 -26.46 -21.30 20.77
CA SER A 926 -25.24 -20.89 20.07
C SER A 926 -25.13 -21.45 18.65
N GLY A 927 -25.98 -22.39 18.24
CA GLY A 927 -25.92 -23.04 16.92
C GLY A 927 -24.79 -24.06 16.75
N ILE A 928 -23.87 -24.18 17.73
CA ILE A 928 -22.71 -25.08 17.63
C ILE A 928 -23.13 -26.55 17.57
N SER A 929 -24.25 -26.94 18.18
CA SER A 929 -24.73 -28.33 18.17
C SER A 929 -25.09 -28.82 16.77
N ALA A 930 -25.67 -27.97 15.93
CA ALA A 930 -25.99 -28.34 14.54
C ALA A 930 -24.71 -28.58 13.73
N PHE A 931 -23.70 -27.72 13.93
CA PHE A 931 -22.38 -27.89 13.35
C PHE A 931 -21.72 -29.18 13.85
N GLU A 932 -21.62 -29.39 15.18
CA GLU A 932 -20.99 -30.56 15.77
C GLU A 932 -21.66 -31.86 15.32
N ALA A 933 -22.99 -31.91 15.21
CA ALA A 933 -23.70 -33.08 14.71
C ALA A 933 -23.36 -33.38 13.24
N SER A 934 -23.36 -32.36 12.37
CA SER A 934 -22.98 -32.53 10.96
C SER A 934 -21.51 -32.91 10.81
N PHE A 935 -20.65 -32.33 11.64
CA PHE A 935 -19.22 -32.59 11.64
C PHE A 935 -18.91 -34.01 12.11
N LEU A 936 -19.53 -34.45 13.22
CA LEU A 936 -19.41 -35.81 13.72
C LEU A 936 -19.88 -36.84 12.69
N SER A 937 -21.05 -36.62 12.06
CA SER A 937 -21.57 -37.50 11.01
C SER A 937 -20.59 -37.66 9.84
N PHE A 938 -19.89 -36.59 9.44
CA PHE A 938 -18.86 -36.63 8.41
C PHE A 938 -17.64 -37.45 8.86
N THR A 939 -17.16 -37.24 10.09
CA THR A 939 -16.00 -37.96 10.64
C THR A 939 -16.25 -39.46 10.83
N SER A 940 -17.39 -39.84 11.42
CA SER A 940 -17.71 -41.25 11.69
C SER A 940 -18.26 -41.98 10.46
N GLY A 941 -18.98 -41.27 9.59
CA GLY A 941 -19.60 -41.82 8.38
C GLY A 941 -18.63 -41.91 7.22
N ASP A 942 -18.35 -40.77 6.57
CA ASP A 942 -17.63 -40.73 5.29
C ASP A 942 -16.16 -41.20 5.44
N LEU A 943 -15.46 -40.71 6.46
CA LEU A 943 -14.06 -41.08 6.73
C LEU A 943 -13.92 -42.44 7.42
N GLY A 944 -14.80 -42.73 8.38
CA GLY A 944 -14.84 -44.04 9.05
C GLY A 944 -15.11 -45.20 8.08
N ALA A 945 -16.04 -45.01 7.13
CA ALA A 945 -16.38 -46.03 6.13
C ALA A 945 -15.19 -46.39 5.22
N LEU A 946 -14.36 -45.41 4.83
CA LEU A 946 -13.15 -45.66 4.04
C LEU A 946 -12.15 -46.55 4.80
N ALA A 947 -11.98 -46.31 6.11
CA ALA A 947 -11.11 -47.12 6.95
C ALA A 947 -11.63 -48.54 7.16
N VAL A 948 -12.95 -48.70 7.38
CA VAL A 948 -13.59 -50.01 7.52
C VAL A 948 -13.51 -50.81 6.22
N THR A 949 -13.81 -50.18 5.07
CA THR A 949 -13.74 -50.83 3.76
C THR A 949 -12.34 -51.37 3.48
N ALA A 950 -11.30 -50.58 3.76
CA ALA A 950 -9.91 -51.02 3.59
C ALA A 950 -9.53 -52.18 4.51
N ALA A 951 -10.09 -52.26 5.72
CA ALA A 951 -9.86 -53.39 6.63
C ALA A 951 -10.60 -54.65 6.17
N GLU A 952 -11.84 -54.52 5.71
CA GLU A 952 -12.65 -55.64 5.20
C GLU A 952 -12.06 -56.26 3.92
N GLN A 953 -11.50 -55.44 3.04
CA GLN A 953 -10.76 -55.91 1.86
C GLN A 953 -9.56 -56.78 2.25
N GLU A 954 -8.81 -56.40 3.29
CA GLU A 954 -7.66 -57.18 3.78
C GLU A 954 -8.10 -58.54 4.37
N LEU A 955 -9.18 -58.55 5.14
CA LEU A 955 -9.75 -59.77 5.72
C LEU A 955 -10.28 -60.71 4.62
N ALA A 956 -10.99 -60.16 3.63
CA ALA A 956 -11.50 -60.92 2.49
C ALA A 956 -10.37 -61.57 1.69
N ARG A 957 -9.27 -60.85 1.45
CA ARG A 957 -8.07 -61.34 0.76
C ARG A 957 -7.40 -62.48 1.50
N ALA A 958 -7.22 -62.35 2.82
CA ALA A 958 -6.66 -63.43 3.64
C ALA A 958 -7.56 -64.68 3.62
N ARG A 959 -8.88 -64.51 3.65
CA ARG A 959 -9.84 -65.62 3.55
C ARG A 959 -9.77 -66.31 2.20
N SER A 960 -9.73 -65.54 1.10
CA SER A 960 -9.58 -66.05 -0.27
C SER A 960 -8.30 -66.88 -0.41
N THR A 961 -7.18 -66.38 0.12
CA THR A 961 -5.89 -67.07 0.11
C THR A 961 -5.96 -68.44 0.80
N ILE A 962 -6.54 -68.51 2.00
CA ILE A 962 -6.66 -69.76 2.77
C ILE A 962 -7.62 -70.76 2.08
N ALA A 963 -8.72 -70.27 1.50
CA ALA A 963 -9.65 -71.10 0.75
C ALA A 963 -8.96 -71.79 -0.44
N ASN A 964 -8.13 -71.04 -1.19
CA ASN A 964 -7.36 -71.57 -2.32
C ASN A 964 -6.32 -72.62 -1.88
N TRP A 965 -5.72 -72.45 -0.70
CA TRP A 965 -4.79 -73.46 -0.16
C TRP A 965 -5.50 -74.73 0.30
N LEU A 966 -6.71 -74.62 0.88
CA LEU A 966 -7.53 -75.77 1.25
C LEU A 966 -7.91 -76.62 0.04
N GLU A 967 -8.29 -75.98 -1.07
CA GLU A 967 -8.58 -76.67 -2.33
C GLU A 967 -7.32 -77.41 -2.84
N ALA A 968 -6.17 -76.73 -2.88
CA ALA A 968 -4.91 -77.31 -3.35
C ALA A 968 -4.40 -78.48 -2.48
N ALA A 969 -4.56 -78.40 -1.16
CA ALA A 969 -4.09 -79.44 -0.22
C ALA A 969 -4.97 -80.71 -0.25
N SER A 970 -6.21 -80.63 -0.74
CA SER A 970 -7.17 -81.73 -0.78
C SER A 970 -7.03 -82.68 -1.98
N GLY A 971 -6.11 -82.41 -2.91
CA GLY A 971 -5.83 -83.24 -4.09
C GLY A 971 -4.97 -84.49 -3.79
N ASP A 972 -5.00 -85.47 -4.70
CA ASP A 972 -4.16 -86.67 -4.64
C ASP A 972 -2.66 -86.36 -4.88
N ALA A 973 -1.77 -87.27 -4.50
CA ALA A 973 -0.32 -87.04 -4.53
C ALA A 973 0.23 -86.68 -5.92
N LEU A 974 -0.40 -87.19 -6.98
CA LEU A 974 0.01 -86.95 -8.37
C LEU A 974 -0.43 -85.55 -8.84
N SER A 975 -1.65 -85.13 -8.44
CA SER A 975 -2.17 -83.78 -8.66
C SER A 975 -1.39 -82.72 -7.88
N ARG A 976 -0.93 -83.02 -6.65
CA ARG A 976 -0.10 -82.10 -5.85
C ARG A 976 1.26 -81.81 -6.48
N GLU A 977 1.89 -82.82 -7.06
CA GLU A 977 3.21 -82.66 -7.69
C GLU A 977 3.13 -81.91 -9.03
N GLN A 978 2.05 -82.14 -9.81
CA GLN A 978 1.74 -81.31 -10.99
C GLN A 978 1.45 -79.86 -10.60
N ALA A 979 0.62 -79.63 -9.57
CA ALA A 979 0.31 -78.29 -9.07
C ALA A 979 1.56 -77.53 -8.57
N LYS A 980 2.56 -78.22 -8.00
CA LYS A 980 3.86 -77.61 -7.65
C LYS A 980 4.66 -77.18 -8.88
N ALA A 981 4.71 -78.02 -9.91
CA ALA A 981 5.42 -77.66 -11.15
C ALA A 981 4.75 -76.47 -11.84
N ASP A 982 3.41 -76.46 -11.88
CA ASP A 982 2.61 -75.39 -12.47
C ASP A 982 2.79 -74.07 -11.68
N ILE A 983 2.72 -74.09 -10.34
CA ILE A 983 2.86 -72.85 -9.56
C ILE A 983 4.25 -72.22 -9.75
N ILE A 984 5.32 -73.01 -9.82
CA ILE A 984 6.68 -72.50 -10.08
C ILE A 984 6.74 -71.86 -11.48
N ALA A 985 6.22 -72.54 -12.50
CA ALA A 985 6.23 -72.05 -13.87
C ALA A 985 5.39 -70.77 -14.04
N HIS A 986 4.19 -70.72 -13.46
CA HIS A 986 3.30 -69.56 -13.52
C HIS A 986 3.83 -68.38 -12.69
N THR A 987 4.44 -68.64 -11.52
CA THR A 987 5.09 -67.59 -10.72
C THR A 987 6.25 -66.96 -11.48
N SER A 988 7.07 -67.76 -12.18
CA SER A 988 8.16 -67.23 -12.99
C SER A 988 7.65 -66.31 -14.11
N ARG A 989 6.54 -66.63 -14.77
CA ARG A 989 5.93 -65.78 -15.80
C ARG A 989 5.36 -64.49 -15.21
N ALA A 990 4.63 -64.59 -14.09
CA ALA A 990 4.10 -63.43 -13.38
C ALA A 990 5.22 -62.48 -12.91
N ARG A 991 6.34 -63.04 -12.44
CA ARG A 991 7.51 -62.26 -12.02
C ARG A 991 8.14 -61.49 -13.19
N SER A 992 8.23 -62.11 -14.37
CA SER A 992 8.70 -61.40 -15.57
C SER A 992 7.83 -60.20 -15.92
N LEU A 993 6.50 -60.30 -15.82
CA LEU A 993 5.58 -59.17 -16.04
C LEU A 993 5.81 -58.03 -15.03
N VAL A 994 6.08 -58.38 -13.77
CA VAL A 994 6.38 -57.39 -12.73
C VAL A 994 7.74 -56.75 -12.93
N ASP A 995 8.75 -57.51 -13.39
CA ASP A 995 10.09 -56.99 -13.61
C ASP A 995 10.16 -55.98 -14.78
N GLU A 996 9.22 -56.03 -15.73
CA GLU A 996 9.08 -54.99 -16.77
C GLU A 996 8.78 -53.60 -16.18
N LEU A 997 8.21 -53.52 -14.97
CA LEU A 997 7.98 -52.25 -14.28
C LEU A 997 9.26 -51.59 -13.74
N ASN A 998 10.38 -52.33 -13.63
CA ASN A 998 11.67 -51.78 -13.17
C ASN A 998 12.36 -50.90 -14.22
N GLU A 999 11.98 -51.02 -15.50
CA GLU A 999 12.49 -50.18 -16.59
C GLU A 999 11.35 -49.32 -17.20
N PRO A 1000 10.71 -48.45 -16.41
CA PRO A 1000 9.52 -47.75 -16.86
C PRO A 1000 9.89 -46.63 -17.84
N GLN A 1001 9.19 -46.59 -18.97
CA GLN A 1001 9.24 -45.46 -19.89
C GLN A 1001 8.52 -44.24 -19.31
N ALA A 1002 8.90 -43.05 -19.78
CA ALA A 1002 8.19 -41.81 -19.43
C ALA A 1002 6.72 -41.89 -19.84
N ASN A 1003 5.81 -41.46 -18.96
CA ASN A 1003 4.38 -41.50 -19.24
C ASN A 1003 3.98 -40.30 -20.11
N ALA A 1004 3.67 -40.55 -21.39
CA ALA A 1004 3.31 -39.50 -22.35
C ALA A 1004 2.06 -38.70 -21.91
N LYS A 1005 1.09 -39.34 -21.25
CA LYS A 1005 -0.14 -38.68 -20.80
C LYS A 1005 0.15 -37.70 -19.65
N LEU A 1006 1.00 -38.09 -18.70
CA LEU A 1006 1.43 -37.21 -17.60
C LEU A 1006 2.21 -35.99 -18.13
N GLN A 1007 3.08 -36.21 -19.11
CA GLN A 1007 3.86 -35.14 -19.74
C GLN A 1007 2.98 -34.20 -20.56
N GLN A 1008 1.99 -34.72 -21.28
CA GLN A 1008 1.03 -33.89 -22.01
C GLN A 1008 0.21 -33.02 -21.06
N GLU A 1009 -0.34 -33.60 -19.98
CA GLU A 1009 -1.12 -32.84 -19.00
C GLU A 1009 -0.28 -31.74 -18.34
N LEU A 1010 0.97 -32.02 -17.97
CA LEU A 1010 1.89 -31.03 -17.40
C LEU A 1010 2.01 -29.80 -18.30
N LYS A 1011 2.21 -30.01 -19.60
CA LYS A 1011 2.32 -28.92 -20.58
C LYS A 1011 1.02 -28.15 -20.72
N GLU A 1012 -0.11 -28.85 -20.82
CA GLU A 1012 -1.42 -28.22 -20.94
C GLU A 1012 -1.74 -27.39 -19.68
N LEU A 1013 -1.54 -27.93 -18.48
CA LEU A 1013 -1.84 -27.23 -17.22
C LEU A 1013 -0.98 -25.97 -17.06
N LEU A 1014 0.33 -26.05 -17.32
CA LEU A 1014 1.24 -24.90 -17.24
C LEU A 1014 0.94 -23.86 -18.33
N PHE A 1015 0.56 -24.28 -19.53
CA PHE A 1015 0.12 -23.37 -20.59
C PHE A 1015 -1.10 -22.53 -20.15
N TYR A 1016 -2.08 -23.15 -19.47
CA TYR A 1016 -3.26 -22.44 -18.98
C TYR A 1016 -3.00 -21.56 -17.75
N VAL A 1017 -1.88 -21.72 -17.03
CA VAL A 1017 -1.52 -20.82 -15.93
C VAL A 1017 -1.41 -19.38 -16.44
N LEU A 1018 -0.67 -19.16 -17.53
CA LEU A 1018 -0.48 -17.82 -18.07
C LEU A 1018 -1.80 -17.16 -18.50
N GLN A 1019 -2.69 -17.92 -19.14
CA GLN A 1019 -4.01 -17.40 -19.54
C GLN A 1019 -4.83 -16.93 -18.33
N ARG A 1020 -4.81 -17.68 -17.22
CA ARG A 1020 -5.53 -17.29 -16.00
C ARG A 1020 -4.95 -16.03 -15.37
N VAL A 1021 -3.62 -15.91 -15.32
CA VAL A 1021 -2.95 -14.70 -14.82
C VAL A 1021 -3.27 -13.49 -15.69
N GLN A 1022 -3.29 -13.64 -17.02
CA GLN A 1022 -3.65 -12.58 -17.96
C GLN A 1022 -5.11 -12.13 -17.79
N LEU A 1023 -6.06 -13.06 -17.66
CA LEU A 1023 -7.47 -12.72 -17.42
C LEU A 1023 -7.67 -11.87 -16.15
N ARG A 1024 -6.82 -12.08 -15.13
CA ARG A 1024 -6.86 -11.35 -13.85
C ARG A 1024 -5.88 -10.18 -13.77
N PHE A 1025 -5.10 -9.93 -14.83
CA PHE A 1025 -4.11 -8.86 -14.82
C PHE A 1025 -4.75 -7.49 -14.55
N GLY A 1026 -5.93 -7.27 -15.13
CA GLY A 1026 -6.69 -6.02 -14.95
C GLY A 1026 -7.04 -5.72 -13.49
N ASP A 1027 -7.41 -6.74 -12.72
CA ASP A 1027 -7.81 -6.58 -11.31
C ASP A 1027 -6.59 -6.21 -10.46
N HIS A 1028 -5.47 -6.93 -10.62
CA HIS A 1028 -4.21 -6.63 -9.94
C HIS A 1028 -3.67 -5.26 -10.32
N TYR A 1029 -3.76 -4.90 -11.60
CA TYR A 1029 -3.36 -3.59 -12.10
C TYR A 1029 -4.19 -2.47 -11.47
N ASN A 1030 -5.52 -2.61 -11.45
CA ASN A 1030 -6.40 -1.62 -10.85
C ASN A 1030 -6.20 -1.49 -9.34
N PHE A 1031 -5.86 -2.58 -8.66
CA PHE A 1031 -5.53 -2.56 -7.25
C PHE A 1031 -4.24 -1.79 -6.98
N ALA A 1032 -3.17 -2.05 -7.75
CA ALA A 1032 -1.89 -1.39 -7.57
C ALA A 1032 -1.90 0.10 -8.02
N PHE A 1033 -2.54 0.39 -9.16
CA PHE A 1033 -2.64 1.72 -9.75
C PHE A 1033 -4.04 2.31 -9.51
N ASN A 1034 -4.20 2.96 -8.36
CA ASN A 1034 -5.45 3.54 -7.91
C ASN A 1034 -5.27 5.02 -7.50
N PRO A 1035 -6.36 5.81 -7.40
CA PRO A 1035 -6.25 7.24 -7.11
C PRO A 1035 -5.61 7.56 -5.75
N SER A 1036 -5.67 6.66 -4.76
CA SER A 1036 -5.03 6.89 -3.45
C SER A 1036 -3.54 6.57 -3.44
N SER A 1037 -3.04 5.72 -4.35
CA SER A 1037 -1.61 5.42 -4.48
C SER A 1037 -0.84 6.49 -5.26
N LEU A 1038 -1.51 7.26 -6.13
CA LEU A 1038 -0.91 8.28 -7.01
C LEU A 1038 -1.49 9.68 -6.77
N GLN A 1039 -1.56 10.13 -5.51
CA GLN A 1039 -2.03 11.47 -5.15
C GLN A 1039 -0.95 12.54 -5.30
N ASP A 1040 -1.36 13.74 -5.72
CA ASP A 1040 -0.53 14.93 -5.73
C ASP A 1040 -0.66 15.69 -4.40
N ASP A 1041 -0.11 15.08 -3.34
CA ASP A 1041 -0.13 15.58 -1.96
C ASP A 1041 1.25 16.09 -1.48
N GLY A 1042 2.15 16.38 -2.41
CA GLY A 1042 3.53 16.82 -2.15
C GLY A 1042 4.55 15.67 -2.07
N ARG A 1043 4.14 14.43 -2.32
CA ARG A 1043 5.05 13.27 -2.47
C ARG A 1043 5.69 13.22 -3.86
N ASP A 1044 6.84 12.55 -3.95
CA ASP A 1044 7.50 12.28 -5.24
C ASP A 1044 6.67 11.28 -6.06
N LEU A 1045 5.97 11.79 -7.07
CA LEU A 1045 5.13 11.00 -7.97
C LEU A 1045 5.89 9.89 -8.70
N ARG A 1046 7.19 10.05 -8.97
CA ARG A 1046 8.01 8.98 -9.58
C ARG A 1046 8.20 7.84 -8.60
N LYS A 1047 8.47 8.17 -7.33
CA LYS A 1047 8.59 7.17 -6.27
C LYS A 1047 7.25 6.45 -6.07
N ALA A 1048 6.15 7.18 -6.05
CA ALA A 1048 4.80 6.60 -5.94
C ALA A 1048 4.48 5.64 -7.11
N MET A 1049 4.78 6.04 -8.35
CA MET A 1049 4.64 5.20 -9.54
C MET A 1049 5.47 3.91 -9.45
N TRP A 1050 6.71 4.03 -9.00
CA TRP A 1050 7.59 2.90 -8.78
C TRP A 1050 7.06 1.95 -7.70
N THR A 1051 6.54 2.49 -6.60
CA THR A 1051 5.91 1.68 -5.54
C THR A 1051 4.67 0.94 -6.04
N SER A 1052 3.81 1.59 -6.83
CA SER A 1052 2.66 0.93 -7.47
C SER A 1052 3.10 -0.19 -8.42
N TRP A 1053 4.20 0.01 -9.15
CA TRP A 1053 4.82 -1.04 -9.96
C TRP A 1053 5.31 -2.23 -9.13
N LEU A 1054 6.05 -1.98 -8.05
CA LEU A 1054 6.52 -3.03 -7.15
C LEU A 1054 5.35 -3.83 -6.56
N GLU A 1055 4.25 -3.15 -6.21
CA GLU A 1055 3.04 -3.78 -5.72
C GLU A 1055 2.37 -4.66 -6.78
N LEU A 1056 2.25 -4.18 -8.02
CA LEU A 1056 1.75 -5.02 -9.13
C LEU A 1056 2.63 -6.26 -9.34
N GLN A 1057 3.96 -6.08 -9.35
CA GLN A 1057 4.89 -7.21 -9.49
C GLN A 1057 4.70 -8.24 -8.37
N ARG A 1058 4.49 -7.78 -7.13
CA ARG A 1058 4.20 -8.64 -5.97
C ARG A 1058 2.90 -9.43 -6.15
N LEU A 1059 1.83 -8.78 -6.57
CA LEU A 1059 0.54 -9.45 -6.81
C LEU A 1059 0.67 -10.54 -7.87
N LEU A 1060 1.41 -10.25 -8.95
CA LEU A 1060 1.68 -11.25 -10.01
C LEU A 1060 2.59 -12.39 -9.52
N GLN A 1061 3.59 -12.11 -8.69
CA GLN A 1061 4.43 -13.13 -8.05
C GLN A 1061 3.59 -14.10 -7.21
N ILE A 1062 2.71 -13.56 -6.36
CA ILE A 1062 1.82 -14.34 -5.51
C ILE A 1062 0.87 -15.17 -6.37
N GLU A 1063 0.25 -14.56 -7.38
CA GLU A 1063 -0.67 -15.24 -8.28
C GLU A 1063 0.01 -16.40 -9.03
N LEU A 1064 1.21 -16.18 -9.59
CA LEU A 1064 1.98 -17.22 -10.28
C LEU A 1064 2.40 -18.36 -9.34
N ALA A 1065 2.88 -18.03 -8.13
CA ALA A 1065 3.27 -19.04 -7.14
C ALA A 1065 2.07 -19.92 -6.75
N GLN A 1066 0.92 -19.31 -6.46
CA GLN A 1066 -0.30 -20.03 -6.11
C GLN A 1066 -0.84 -20.88 -7.26
N GLU A 1067 -0.75 -20.41 -8.51
CA GLU A 1067 -1.15 -21.18 -9.68
C GLU A 1067 -0.22 -22.38 -9.92
N LEU A 1068 1.09 -22.25 -9.65
CA LEU A 1068 2.00 -23.39 -9.66
C LEU A 1068 1.65 -24.39 -8.54
N GLU A 1069 1.45 -23.95 -7.30
CA GLU A 1069 1.05 -24.85 -6.19
C GLU A 1069 -0.22 -25.66 -6.51
N ALA A 1070 -1.24 -24.99 -7.05
CA ALA A 1070 -2.46 -25.66 -7.50
C ALA A 1070 -2.19 -26.65 -8.66
N THR A 1071 -1.29 -26.30 -9.58
CA THR A 1071 -0.91 -27.15 -10.71
C THR A 1071 -0.11 -28.37 -10.27
N SER A 1072 0.81 -28.24 -9.32
CA SER A 1072 1.53 -29.39 -8.76
C SER A 1072 0.59 -30.38 -8.09
N LEU A 1073 -0.42 -29.90 -7.36
CA LEU A 1073 -1.41 -30.78 -6.74
C LEU A 1073 -2.22 -31.58 -7.77
N ARG A 1074 -2.61 -30.94 -8.88
CA ARG A 1074 -3.31 -31.62 -9.99
C ARG A 1074 -2.44 -32.72 -10.62
N LEU A 1075 -1.15 -32.44 -10.80
CA LEU A 1075 -0.19 -33.40 -11.34
C LEU A 1075 0.11 -34.55 -10.38
N ASP A 1076 0.26 -34.26 -9.08
CA ASP A 1076 0.46 -35.28 -8.04
C ASP A 1076 -0.71 -36.26 -7.99
N ASN A 1077 -1.94 -35.74 -8.00
CA ASN A 1077 -3.16 -36.54 -8.04
C ASN A 1077 -3.25 -37.39 -9.31
N MET A 1078 -2.91 -36.83 -10.46
CA MET A 1078 -2.89 -37.56 -11.72
C MET A 1078 -1.84 -38.67 -11.73
N LEU A 1079 -0.63 -38.39 -11.25
CA LEU A 1079 0.43 -39.39 -11.09
C LEU A 1079 -0.05 -40.55 -10.21
N GLY A 1080 -0.66 -40.24 -9.07
CA GLY A 1080 -1.23 -41.25 -8.17
C GLY A 1080 -2.29 -42.12 -8.86
N LYS A 1081 -3.25 -41.50 -9.56
CA LYS A 1081 -4.30 -42.22 -10.32
C LYS A 1081 -3.72 -43.11 -11.42
N LEU A 1082 -2.71 -42.61 -12.16
CA LEU A 1082 -2.04 -43.39 -13.20
C LEU A 1082 -1.23 -44.55 -12.62
N ALA A 1083 -0.56 -44.36 -11.48
CA ALA A 1083 0.18 -45.40 -10.79
C ALA A 1083 -0.74 -46.51 -10.28
N VAL A 1084 -1.85 -46.16 -9.63
CA VAL A 1084 -2.89 -47.11 -9.17
C VAL A 1084 -3.46 -47.89 -10.36
N LYS A 1085 -3.79 -47.20 -11.45
CA LYS A 1085 -4.27 -47.85 -12.67
C LYS A 1085 -3.24 -48.86 -13.20
N LYS A 1086 -1.97 -48.46 -13.33
CA LYS A 1086 -0.92 -49.34 -13.85
C LYS A 1086 -0.65 -50.54 -12.93
N PHE A 1087 -0.67 -50.33 -11.61
CA PHE A 1087 -0.61 -51.41 -10.63
C PHE A 1087 -1.76 -52.40 -10.82
N SER A 1088 -3.00 -51.91 -10.95
CA SER A 1088 -4.18 -52.78 -11.11
C SER A 1088 -4.15 -53.59 -12.41
N GLU A 1089 -3.64 -53.00 -13.51
CA GLU A 1089 -3.47 -53.70 -14.79
C GLU A 1089 -2.48 -54.86 -14.65
N VAL A 1090 -1.28 -54.61 -14.11
CA VAL A 1090 -0.25 -55.65 -13.93
C VAL A 1090 -0.67 -56.69 -12.89
N ALA A 1091 -1.33 -56.27 -11.82
CA ALA A 1091 -1.89 -57.19 -10.82
C ALA A 1091 -2.93 -58.14 -11.44
N ALA A 1092 -3.82 -57.65 -12.30
CA ALA A 1092 -4.82 -58.46 -12.99
C ALA A 1092 -4.16 -59.44 -13.98
N GLU A 1093 -3.15 -59.01 -14.73
CA GLU A 1093 -2.39 -59.87 -15.63
C GLU A 1093 -1.62 -60.97 -14.87
N ALA A 1094 -1.00 -60.63 -13.74
CA ALA A 1094 -0.36 -61.59 -12.85
C ALA A 1094 -1.37 -62.57 -12.24
N GLY A 1095 -2.54 -62.09 -11.83
CA GLY A 1095 -3.65 -62.92 -11.33
C GLY A 1095 -4.22 -63.87 -12.38
N ALA A 1096 -4.23 -63.48 -13.66
CA ALA A 1096 -4.60 -64.38 -14.75
C ALA A 1096 -3.60 -65.53 -14.95
N GLN A 1097 -2.32 -65.34 -14.60
CA GLN A 1097 -1.32 -66.42 -14.59
C GLN A 1097 -1.42 -67.31 -13.34
N LEU A 1098 -1.86 -66.75 -12.20
CA LEU A 1098 -1.87 -67.39 -10.90
C LEU A 1098 -3.28 -67.46 -10.34
N GLN A 1099 -3.97 -68.58 -10.57
CA GLN A 1099 -5.33 -68.78 -10.06
C GLN A 1099 -5.38 -68.64 -8.53
N GLY A 1100 -6.21 -67.71 -8.07
CA GLY A 1100 -6.40 -67.38 -6.65
C GLY A 1100 -5.44 -66.32 -6.09
N PHE A 1101 -4.57 -65.73 -6.92
CA PHE A 1101 -3.75 -64.59 -6.53
C PHE A 1101 -4.58 -63.30 -6.53
N GLU A 1102 -4.52 -62.58 -5.43
CA GLU A 1102 -5.04 -61.22 -5.28
C GLU A 1102 -3.91 -60.33 -4.77
N ALA A 1103 -3.62 -59.22 -5.46
CA ALA A 1103 -2.62 -58.25 -5.03
C ALA A 1103 -3.11 -57.41 -3.83
N SER A 1104 -2.17 -56.85 -3.07
CA SER A 1104 -2.46 -55.93 -1.96
C SER A 1104 -2.98 -54.60 -2.49
N ASP A 1105 -3.63 -53.82 -1.61
CA ASP A 1105 -3.96 -52.44 -1.93
C ASP A 1105 -2.68 -51.65 -2.22
N PHE A 1106 -2.56 -51.12 -3.43
CA PHE A 1106 -1.49 -50.18 -3.74
C PHE A 1106 -1.87 -48.77 -3.32
N LYS A 1107 -1.08 -48.21 -2.40
CA LYS A 1107 -1.16 -46.80 -2.05
C LYS A 1107 0.00 -46.05 -2.70
N PRO A 1108 -0.27 -45.15 -3.66
CA PRO A 1108 0.78 -44.32 -4.22
C PRO A 1108 1.36 -43.44 -3.11
N VAL A 1109 2.68 -43.33 -3.08
CA VAL A 1109 3.34 -42.36 -2.20
C VAL A 1109 3.08 -40.98 -2.78
N MET A 1110 2.40 -40.13 -2.00
CA MET A 1110 2.24 -38.73 -2.34
C MET A 1110 3.62 -38.06 -2.32
N PRO A 1111 4.06 -37.47 -3.43
CA PRO A 1111 5.34 -36.79 -3.47
C PRO A 1111 5.31 -35.56 -2.56
N GLU A 1112 6.46 -35.22 -1.99
CA GLU A 1112 6.65 -33.94 -1.34
C GLU A 1112 6.38 -32.80 -2.33
N SER A 1113 5.89 -31.68 -1.82
CA SER A 1113 5.67 -30.48 -2.65
C SER A 1113 7.00 -30.10 -3.35
N PRO A 1114 6.95 -29.68 -4.63
CA PRO A 1114 8.16 -29.25 -5.32
C PRO A 1114 8.83 -28.10 -4.56
N GLU A 1115 10.16 -28.03 -4.61
CA GLU A 1115 10.90 -26.89 -4.08
C GLU A 1115 10.35 -25.59 -4.68
N ALA A 1116 10.19 -24.57 -3.84
CA ALA A 1116 9.65 -23.29 -4.26
C ALA A 1116 10.50 -22.72 -5.40
N GLN A 1117 9.86 -22.40 -6.52
CA GLN A 1117 10.57 -21.72 -7.59
C GLN A 1117 11.01 -20.34 -7.16
N SER A 1118 12.15 -19.90 -7.69
CA SER A 1118 12.59 -18.52 -7.56
C SER A 1118 11.45 -17.58 -7.95
N PRO A 1119 11.11 -16.58 -7.11
CA PRO A 1119 10.02 -15.66 -7.39
C PRO A 1119 10.20 -15.01 -8.77
N TRP A 1120 9.13 -14.97 -9.56
CA TRP A 1120 9.16 -14.30 -10.85
C TRP A 1120 9.49 -12.81 -10.67
N GLN A 1121 10.41 -12.25 -11.47
CA GLN A 1121 10.75 -10.82 -11.41
C GLN A 1121 10.85 -10.24 -12.81
N ALA A 1122 10.27 -9.07 -13.00
CA ALA A 1122 10.37 -8.33 -14.24
C ALA A 1122 11.50 -7.31 -14.15
N LYS A 1123 12.69 -7.71 -14.60
CA LYS A 1123 13.88 -6.83 -14.66
C LYS A 1123 13.84 -5.83 -15.83
N GLU A 1124 12.89 -6.01 -16.74
CA GLU A 1124 12.80 -5.24 -17.99
C GLU A 1124 11.99 -3.94 -17.83
N VAL A 1125 11.26 -3.78 -16.72
CA VAL A 1125 10.49 -2.56 -16.41
C VAL A 1125 11.35 -1.58 -15.62
N ASP A 1126 11.52 -0.38 -16.17
CA ASP A 1126 12.25 0.70 -15.54
C ASP A 1126 11.37 1.93 -15.27
N THR A 1127 11.92 2.90 -14.54
CA THR A 1127 11.22 4.15 -14.22
C THR A 1127 10.90 4.98 -15.46
N LYS A 1128 11.67 4.87 -16.55
CA LYS A 1128 11.41 5.57 -17.80
C LYS A 1128 10.15 5.05 -18.48
N LEU A 1129 9.97 3.74 -18.53
CA LEU A 1129 8.80 3.10 -19.12
C LEU A 1129 7.53 3.51 -18.38
N LEU A 1130 7.53 3.37 -17.06
CA LEU A 1130 6.39 3.73 -16.21
C LEU A 1130 6.04 5.22 -16.37
N TRP A 1131 7.06 6.08 -16.43
CA TRP A 1131 6.87 7.53 -16.59
C TRP A 1131 6.46 7.93 -18.00
N SER A 1132 6.81 7.17 -19.04
CA SER A 1132 6.51 7.50 -20.43
C SER A 1132 5.01 7.60 -20.74
N LYS A 1133 4.17 6.93 -19.95
CA LYS A 1133 2.70 6.94 -20.06
C LYS A 1133 2.02 7.75 -18.96
N PHE A 1134 2.80 8.37 -18.09
CA PHE A 1134 2.32 9.17 -16.98
C PHE A 1134 2.70 10.65 -17.19
N LYS A 1135 1.69 11.47 -17.44
CA LYS A 1135 1.84 12.93 -17.55
C LYS A 1135 1.45 13.63 -16.25
N SER A 1136 0.23 13.36 -15.79
CA SER A 1136 -0.33 13.83 -14.53
C SER A 1136 -1.29 12.76 -13.96
N PRO A 1137 -1.59 12.78 -12.64
CA PRO A 1137 -2.59 11.89 -12.06
C PRO A 1137 -3.94 11.95 -12.78
N ARG A 1138 -4.39 13.16 -13.13
CA ARG A 1138 -5.66 13.37 -13.84
C ARG A 1138 -5.65 12.74 -15.23
N HIS A 1139 -4.64 13.04 -16.06
CA HIS A 1139 -4.49 12.41 -17.39
C HIS A 1139 -4.41 10.89 -17.29
N PHE A 1140 -3.76 10.38 -16.24
CA PHE A 1140 -3.63 8.96 -16.03
C PHE A 1140 -4.96 8.28 -15.73
N PHE A 1141 -5.75 8.78 -14.76
CA PHE A 1141 -7.01 8.14 -14.34
C PHE A 1141 -8.22 8.50 -15.20
N GLU A 1142 -8.30 9.73 -15.70
CA GLU A 1142 -9.45 10.24 -16.47
C GLU A 1142 -9.23 10.18 -18.00
N GLY A 1143 -7.98 10.07 -18.44
CA GLY A 1143 -7.61 9.92 -19.85
C GLY A 1143 -7.17 8.51 -20.23
N ASP A 1144 -6.46 8.39 -21.35
CA ASP A 1144 -6.01 7.09 -21.87
C ASP A 1144 -4.77 6.54 -21.15
N GLY A 1145 -4.15 7.31 -20.25
CA GLY A 1145 -2.86 6.98 -19.63
C GLY A 1145 -2.89 5.65 -18.85
N LYS A 1146 -3.92 5.43 -18.02
CA LYS A 1146 -4.08 4.19 -17.24
C LYS A 1146 -4.31 2.97 -18.14
N ALA A 1147 -5.09 3.10 -19.20
CA ALA A 1147 -5.33 2.01 -20.15
C ALA A 1147 -4.09 1.71 -21.01
N ALA A 1148 -3.38 2.76 -21.44
CA ALA A 1148 -2.16 2.65 -22.23
C ALA A 1148 -1.03 1.98 -21.45
N LEU A 1149 -0.80 2.40 -20.19
CA LEU A 1149 0.21 1.77 -19.34
C LEU A 1149 -0.14 0.31 -19.03
N ARG A 1150 -1.42 0.01 -18.76
CA ARG A 1150 -1.89 -1.36 -18.58
C ARG A 1150 -1.53 -2.23 -19.79
N SER A 1151 -1.91 -1.80 -20.99
CA SER A 1151 -1.66 -2.55 -22.22
C SER A 1151 -0.17 -2.74 -22.51
N GLU A 1152 0.65 -1.72 -22.24
CA GLU A 1152 2.11 -1.80 -22.40
C GLU A 1152 2.70 -2.82 -21.42
N LEU A 1153 2.37 -2.72 -20.12
CA LEU A 1153 2.84 -3.66 -19.11
C LEU A 1153 2.37 -5.08 -19.40
N GLU A 1154 1.09 -5.29 -19.75
CA GLU A 1154 0.57 -6.62 -20.09
C GLU A 1154 1.35 -7.27 -21.25
N THR A 1155 1.70 -6.47 -22.26
CA THR A 1155 2.51 -6.91 -23.41
C THR A 1155 3.94 -7.24 -22.98
N GLN A 1156 4.59 -6.34 -22.24
CA GLN A 1156 5.99 -6.51 -21.84
C GLN A 1156 6.20 -7.65 -20.85
N LEU A 1157 5.24 -7.90 -19.97
CA LEU A 1157 5.37 -8.91 -18.91
C LEU A 1157 5.04 -10.33 -19.41
N THR A 1158 4.33 -10.46 -20.52
CA THR A 1158 3.97 -11.77 -21.09
C THR A 1158 5.20 -12.62 -21.40
N ALA A 1159 6.22 -12.06 -22.07
CA ALA A 1159 7.42 -12.82 -22.45
C ALA A 1159 8.31 -13.24 -21.26
N PRO A 1160 8.57 -12.37 -20.25
CA PRO A 1160 9.20 -12.78 -18.99
C PRO A 1160 8.44 -13.88 -18.25
N MET A 1161 7.10 -13.78 -18.14
CA MET A 1161 6.29 -14.82 -17.48
C MET A 1161 6.35 -16.15 -18.24
N GLN A 1162 6.29 -16.12 -19.58
CA GLN A 1162 6.45 -17.31 -20.42
C GLN A 1162 7.81 -17.98 -20.22
N ARG A 1163 8.91 -17.22 -20.23
CA ARG A 1163 10.26 -17.76 -19.99
C ARG A 1163 10.38 -18.41 -18.61
N TRP A 1164 9.78 -17.80 -17.59
CA TRP A 1164 9.78 -18.35 -16.24
C TRP A 1164 8.94 -19.64 -16.14
N LEU A 1165 7.74 -19.68 -16.75
CA LEU A 1165 6.92 -20.89 -16.82
C LEU A 1165 7.57 -21.99 -17.67
N GLN A 1166 8.36 -21.65 -18.69
CA GLN A 1166 9.09 -22.64 -19.47
C GLN A 1166 10.22 -23.30 -18.65
N ALA A 1167 10.95 -22.51 -17.84
CA ALA A 1167 11.91 -23.06 -16.90
C ALA A 1167 11.22 -23.97 -15.86
N ALA A 1168 10.01 -23.61 -15.44
CA ALA A 1168 9.17 -24.47 -14.61
C ALA A 1168 8.81 -25.79 -15.28
N GLU A 1169 8.35 -25.74 -16.53
CA GLU A 1169 8.00 -26.90 -17.34
C GLU A 1169 9.17 -27.87 -17.48
N GLU A 1170 10.36 -27.37 -17.80
CA GLU A 1170 11.57 -28.18 -17.95
C GLU A 1170 11.95 -28.88 -16.64
N ALA A 1171 12.00 -28.14 -15.54
CA ALA A 1171 12.33 -28.68 -14.22
C ALA A 1171 11.29 -29.73 -13.76
N TRP A 1172 10.01 -29.44 -13.95
CA TRP A 1172 8.92 -30.34 -13.54
C TRP A 1172 8.81 -31.56 -14.44
N SER A 1173 9.08 -31.45 -15.75
CA SER A 1173 9.11 -32.58 -16.67
C SER A 1173 10.13 -33.64 -16.23
N ILE A 1174 11.32 -33.19 -15.82
CA ILE A 1174 12.37 -34.06 -15.25
C ILE A 1174 11.88 -34.68 -13.93
N ARG A 1175 11.37 -33.86 -13.00
CA ARG A 1175 10.87 -34.33 -11.70
C ARG A 1175 9.77 -35.38 -11.84
N TYR A 1176 8.72 -35.11 -12.62
CA TYR A 1176 7.60 -36.04 -12.78
C TYR A 1176 7.96 -37.31 -13.55
N THR A 1177 9.00 -37.26 -14.40
CA THR A 1177 9.57 -38.48 -15.00
C THR A 1177 10.24 -39.34 -13.93
N GLU A 1178 10.98 -38.72 -13.01
CA GLU A 1178 11.64 -39.44 -11.91
C GLU A 1178 10.63 -39.97 -10.88
N LEU A 1179 9.63 -39.16 -10.50
CA LEU A 1179 8.54 -39.59 -9.61
C LEU A 1179 7.75 -40.74 -10.23
N TRP A 1180 7.52 -40.73 -11.54
CA TRP A 1180 6.89 -41.86 -12.24
C TRP A 1180 7.73 -43.13 -12.14
N LYS A 1181 9.06 -43.04 -12.33
CA LYS A 1181 9.96 -44.19 -12.16
C LYS A 1181 9.91 -44.73 -10.73
N GLN A 1182 9.97 -43.85 -9.73
CA GLN A 1182 9.86 -44.22 -8.31
C GLN A 1182 8.53 -44.91 -8.00
N ALA A 1183 7.41 -44.40 -8.53
CA ALA A 1183 6.11 -45.03 -8.39
C ALA A 1183 6.07 -46.42 -9.03
N MET A 1184 6.65 -46.61 -10.22
CA MET A 1184 6.70 -47.91 -10.89
C MET A 1184 7.61 -48.92 -10.18
N MET A 1185 8.75 -48.48 -9.63
CA MET A 1185 9.61 -49.32 -8.78
C MET A 1185 8.86 -49.76 -7.52
N LEU A 1186 8.10 -48.85 -6.89
CA LEU A 1186 7.26 -49.20 -5.74
C LEU A 1186 6.14 -50.19 -6.11
N CYS A 1187 5.48 -50.01 -7.27
CA CYS A 1187 4.53 -50.98 -7.80
C CYS A 1187 5.19 -52.36 -7.97
N ALA A 1188 6.37 -52.39 -8.59
CA ALA A 1188 7.12 -53.62 -8.85
C ALA A 1188 7.50 -54.34 -7.55
N ASP A 1189 8.06 -53.62 -6.59
CA ASP A 1189 8.45 -54.18 -5.29
C ASP A 1189 7.25 -54.68 -4.49
N THR A 1190 6.11 -53.98 -4.53
CA THR A 1190 4.88 -54.39 -3.85
C THR A 1190 4.32 -55.68 -4.47
N LEU A 1191 4.19 -55.72 -5.80
CA LEU A 1191 3.71 -56.92 -6.51
C LEU A 1191 4.67 -58.09 -6.37
N ARG A 1192 5.99 -57.86 -6.41
CA ARG A 1192 7.00 -58.92 -6.23
C ARG A 1192 6.89 -59.55 -4.86
N LYS A 1193 6.78 -58.74 -3.80
CA LYS A 1193 6.53 -59.22 -2.44
C LYS A 1193 5.23 -60.01 -2.34
N ASP A 1194 4.15 -59.55 -2.95
CA ASP A 1194 2.86 -60.27 -2.96
C ASP A 1194 2.96 -61.62 -3.68
N LEU A 1195 3.63 -61.65 -4.85
CA LEU A 1195 3.83 -62.86 -5.65
C LEU A 1195 4.68 -63.91 -4.93
N ASP A 1196 5.80 -63.49 -4.34
CA ASP A 1196 6.72 -64.37 -3.62
C ASP A 1196 5.99 -64.99 -2.41
N ALA A 1197 5.26 -64.18 -1.64
CA ALA A 1197 4.46 -64.65 -0.51
C ALA A 1197 3.38 -65.67 -0.91
N PHE A 1198 2.66 -65.39 -2.00
CA PHE A 1198 1.61 -66.28 -2.50
C PHE A 1198 2.20 -67.61 -2.97
N SER A 1199 3.31 -67.57 -3.71
CA SER A 1199 3.99 -68.75 -4.24
C SER A 1199 4.56 -69.61 -3.12
N GLU A 1200 5.29 -69.02 -2.18
CA GLU A 1200 5.84 -69.72 -1.01
C GLU A 1200 4.74 -70.37 -0.17
N GLY A 1201 3.64 -69.64 0.08
CA GLY A 1201 2.51 -70.16 0.84
C GLY A 1201 1.80 -71.33 0.15
N LYS A 1202 1.59 -71.24 -1.17
CA LYS A 1202 0.95 -72.31 -1.96
C LYS A 1202 1.85 -73.53 -2.14
N LEU A 1203 3.16 -73.34 -2.24
CA LEU A 1203 4.15 -74.44 -2.24
C LEU A 1203 4.19 -75.15 -0.88
N ALA A 1204 4.12 -74.40 0.22
CA ALA A 1204 4.06 -74.96 1.57
C ALA A 1204 2.78 -75.80 1.78
N SER A 1205 1.62 -75.33 1.28
CA SER A 1205 0.35 -76.08 1.38
C SER A 1205 0.32 -77.38 0.54
N LEU A 1206 1.17 -77.48 -0.49
CA LEU A 1206 1.31 -78.67 -1.34
C LEU A 1206 2.35 -79.68 -0.80
N SER A 1207 2.99 -79.40 0.33
CA SER A 1207 3.94 -80.31 0.99
C SER A 1207 3.22 -81.41 1.80
N ASP A 1208 3.85 -82.58 1.97
CA ASP A 1208 3.23 -83.75 2.63
C ASP A 1208 2.89 -83.57 4.12
N ASN A 1209 3.25 -82.42 4.72
CA ASN A 1209 2.99 -82.08 6.13
C ASN A 1209 1.89 -81.00 6.32
N ALA A 1210 1.10 -80.68 5.29
CA ALA A 1210 0.04 -79.67 5.43
C ALA A 1210 -1.14 -80.17 6.29
N ASP A 1211 -1.36 -79.57 7.47
CA ASP A 1211 -2.50 -79.87 8.34
C ASP A 1211 -3.80 -79.24 7.80
N VAL A 1212 -4.52 -80.00 6.98
CA VAL A 1212 -5.78 -79.59 6.33
C VAL A 1212 -6.90 -79.32 7.34
N GLU A 1213 -6.90 -80.02 8.48
CA GLU A 1213 -7.86 -79.79 9.58
C GLU A 1213 -7.64 -78.42 10.23
N GLU A 1214 -6.36 -78.06 10.46
CA GLU A 1214 -5.99 -76.77 11.03
C GLU A 1214 -6.32 -75.60 10.08
N LEU A 1215 -6.01 -75.71 8.78
CA LEU A 1215 -6.38 -74.70 7.78
C LEU A 1215 -7.91 -74.48 7.70
N ARG A 1216 -8.70 -75.56 7.84
CA ARG A 1216 -10.18 -75.49 7.83
C ARG A 1216 -10.72 -74.78 9.08
N ARG A 1217 -10.11 -75.02 10.25
CA ARG A 1217 -10.43 -74.28 11.49
C ARG A 1217 -10.10 -72.81 11.36
N VAL A 1218 -8.91 -72.47 10.86
CA VAL A 1218 -8.47 -71.08 10.67
C VAL A 1218 -9.38 -70.34 9.69
N HIS A 1219 -9.74 -70.94 8.56
CA HIS A 1219 -10.68 -70.35 7.60
C HIS A 1219 -12.06 -70.07 8.23
N THR A 1220 -12.57 -71.01 9.03
CA THR A 1220 -13.87 -70.86 9.71
C THR A 1220 -13.82 -69.79 10.80
N ALA A 1221 -12.73 -69.72 11.56
CA ALA A 1221 -12.52 -68.70 12.58
C ALA A 1221 -12.33 -67.29 11.96
N LEU A 1222 -11.62 -67.19 10.83
CA LEU A 1222 -11.45 -65.93 10.11
C LEU A 1222 -12.76 -65.42 9.49
N ALA A 1223 -13.67 -66.32 9.11
CA ALA A 1223 -15.00 -65.96 8.61
C ALA A 1223 -15.97 -65.45 9.71
N ALA A 1224 -15.62 -65.66 10.98
CA ALA A 1224 -16.39 -65.18 12.14
C ALA A 1224 -15.92 -63.81 12.68
N ILE A 1225 -14.75 -63.33 12.22
CA ILE A 1225 -14.16 -62.00 12.48
C ILE A 1225 -14.61 -61.04 11.37
#